data_AF-A0A0E0L1W8-F1
#
_entry.id   AF-A0A0E0L1W8-F1
#
_cell.length_a   1.000
_cell.length_b   1.000
_cell.length_c   1.000
_cell.angle_alpha   90.00
_cell.angle_beta   90.00
_cell.angle_gamma   90.00
#
_symmetry.space_group_name_H-M   'P 1'
#
loop_
_entity.id
_entity.type
_entity.pdbx_description
1 polymer ?
#
loop_
_entity_poly.entity_id
_entity_poly.type
_entity_poly.pdbx_seq_one_letter_code
_entity_poly.pdbx_strand_id
1 'polypeptide(L)'
;MAAPATPRLLLSPTSKDLIASASSSFPSPPSPTSSSSPDPASPLDAFASDPVLSAFLSPSFSPSDFSSAALSSGLAASRAEQLQEAIRLLRRHLRAEVLRRHPLLLSHLLSLRSASASLSSLPSHLHLLSSHLSLLSSHLSAPRAHLAHSSSSLSTLLSTADLLLHSHRLVRLSSRLLTSTPPPDLARQAELHREIRLLYEEKNLAGINAVDEEMRKVDAAASKLRSEASAVIDRGISESNQNDVWCGLQVYYNLGELKPAVEGLVAKYKVAGAKSVAVALDMKAISMAAGGGGGPGGVQRSGTPQIGGSKKAAEALWDRMRQCMEELHRSVTAAWQLQTVLTKKRVPFTQMLFLEEVWQEGEPLLTERVWDAIVKAFASQLKSAFTASSFVKEIFTLGYPRLFSMIENLLERILRDTDVKGTLPALTPEGKNNMTAAIEIFQTAFLALCHSRLSDYINSIFPMSGRGIPSKDQISRLISRIQEEVEVVRTHGHLLARVLQEIGKVLLLLAQRAEYQISTGSEARQVTGTVTPAQLKNFALCLHLQDVHTRISSIVSTLPNVTSEKLSKSLEAIYTVACDSVSPLFKEMFDRLGSCILKMHDQDFGTHGMDATMDNNASAYMEELQKCAVHFRSEFLSKLLPSSSSRSETICTIMVRSMASRVLILFIRHASLVRPLSEAGKLRMARDMAELELAVGQNLFPVEQLGAPYRALRAFRPVLFLETSQLEKSPLLRDLPPSVILHHLYSRGPDELQSPLQRNKLTPLQYSLWLDSQGEDQIWKGVKATLDDYEMKVRSRGDKEFSPVYPLMLQIGSALSQAKG
;
A
#
# COMPACT_ATOMS: atom_id res chain seq x y z
N MET A 1 21.89 25.24 -69.39
CA MET A 1 20.62 25.98 -69.28
C MET A 1 20.64 26.73 -67.96
N ALA A 2 21.35 27.85 -67.90
CA ALA A 2 20.81 29.20 -68.09
C ALA A 2 19.80 29.58 -66.98
N ALA A 3 20.34 30.04 -65.85
CA ALA A 3 19.59 30.73 -64.80
C ALA A 3 19.29 32.18 -65.24
N PRO A 4 18.05 32.68 -65.11
CA PRO A 4 17.77 34.10 -65.25
C PRO A 4 17.91 34.81 -63.90
N ALA A 5 18.44 36.04 -64.01
CA ALA A 5 18.99 36.86 -62.95
C ALA A 5 17.96 37.43 -61.97
N THR A 6 18.34 37.45 -60.70
CA THR A 6 17.76 38.29 -59.66
C THR A 6 18.25 39.73 -59.82
N PRO A 7 17.37 40.76 -59.84
CA PRO A 7 17.82 42.15 -59.81
C PRO A 7 18.28 42.50 -58.38
N ARG A 8 19.60 42.67 -58.22
CA ARG A 8 20.22 43.28 -57.04
C ARG A 8 19.87 44.78 -57.01
N LEU A 9 19.08 45.19 -56.03
CA LEU A 9 18.94 46.59 -55.63
C LEU A 9 20.29 47.06 -55.04
N LEU A 10 21.01 47.86 -55.82
CA LEU A 10 22.18 48.60 -55.34
C LEU A 10 21.70 49.76 -54.46
N LEU A 11 22.20 49.74 -53.21
CA LEU A 11 22.05 50.77 -52.21
C LEU A 11 22.49 52.15 -52.76
N SER A 12 21.62 53.14 -52.63
CA SER A 12 21.93 54.54 -52.89
C SER A 12 22.85 55.09 -51.79
N PRO A 13 23.96 55.78 -52.14
CA PRO A 13 24.78 56.49 -51.17
C PRO A 13 24.12 57.79 -50.70
N THR A 14 24.51 58.14 -49.48
CA THR A 14 24.02 59.22 -48.60
C THR A 14 24.23 60.64 -49.12
N SER A 15 23.35 61.55 -48.67
CA SER A 15 23.21 62.99 -48.98
C SER A 15 24.40 63.93 -48.65
N LYS A 16 25.66 63.50 -48.79
CA LYS A 16 26.85 64.32 -48.51
C LYS A 16 27.57 64.92 -49.74
N ASP A 17 27.20 64.52 -50.96
CA ASP A 17 27.96 64.91 -52.18
C ASP A 17 27.33 66.03 -53.05
N LEU A 18 26.27 66.71 -52.58
CA LEU A 18 25.58 67.77 -53.36
C LEU A 18 25.84 69.21 -52.88
N ILE A 19 26.69 69.42 -51.86
CA ILE A 19 26.95 70.76 -51.28
C ILE A 19 28.25 71.40 -51.85
N ALA A 20 28.97 70.72 -52.74
CA ALA A 20 30.33 71.14 -53.16
C ALA A 20 30.43 71.95 -54.47
N SER A 21 29.32 72.37 -55.13
CA SER A 21 29.40 72.95 -56.48
C SER A 21 28.81 74.37 -56.66
N ALA A 22 28.72 75.18 -55.60
CA ALA A 22 28.21 76.55 -55.71
C ALA A 22 28.99 77.54 -54.81
N SER A 23 30.30 77.67 -55.03
CA SER A 23 31.11 78.71 -54.39
C SER A 23 32.30 79.12 -55.26
N SER A 24 32.07 79.94 -56.30
CA SER A 24 33.15 80.69 -56.96
C SER A 24 32.62 81.76 -57.89
N SER A 25 32.57 83.03 -57.45
CA SER A 25 32.90 84.22 -58.27
C SER A 25 32.51 85.52 -57.58
N PHE A 26 33.38 86.06 -56.72
CA PHE A 26 33.45 87.52 -56.48
C PHE A 26 34.90 87.89 -56.13
N PRO A 27 35.65 88.52 -57.05
CA PRO A 27 36.93 89.15 -56.74
C PRO A 27 36.70 90.51 -56.08
N SER A 28 37.38 90.74 -54.96
CA SER A 28 37.43 91.98 -54.16
C SER A 28 38.08 93.17 -54.90
N PRO A 29 37.67 94.42 -54.65
CA PRO A 29 38.34 95.60 -55.20
C PRO A 29 39.61 95.95 -54.40
N PRO A 30 40.70 96.42 -55.05
CA PRO A 30 41.89 96.95 -54.39
C PRO A 30 41.76 98.43 -54.00
N SER A 31 42.49 98.79 -52.95
CA SER A 31 42.66 100.11 -52.34
C SER A 31 43.45 101.12 -53.20
N PRO A 32 43.30 102.43 -52.96
CA PRO A 32 43.87 103.48 -53.81
C PRO A 32 45.31 103.83 -53.41
N THR A 33 46.21 103.95 -54.39
CA THR A 33 47.53 104.57 -54.21
C THR A 33 47.53 106.00 -54.75
N SER A 34 47.99 106.88 -53.86
CA SER A 34 48.18 108.32 -53.95
C SER A 34 49.04 108.81 -55.12
N SER A 35 48.62 109.88 -55.78
CA SER A 35 49.51 110.87 -56.38
C SER A 35 49.35 112.21 -55.66
N SER A 36 50.45 112.66 -55.06
CA SER A 36 50.63 113.92 -54.35
C SER A 36 50.55 115.14 -55.26
N SER A 37 49.76 116.13 -54.89
CA SER A 37 50.07 117.55 -55.15
C SER A 37 49.59 118.39 -53.96
N PRO A 38 50.47 119.13 -53.27
CA PRO A 38 50.15 119.88 -52.07
C PRO A 38 49.33 121.15 -52.36
N ASP A 39 48.47 121.45 -51.40
CA ASP A 39 47.43 122.47 -51.42
C ASP A 39 47.98 123.91 -51.38
N PRO A 40 47.32 124.90 -52.01
CA PRO A 40 47.57 126.31 -51.74
C PRO A 40 47.00 126.69 -50.35
N ALA A 41 47.80 127.44 -49.56
CA ALA A 41 47.52 127.86 -48.20
C ALA A 41 46.10 128.42 -47.98
N SER A 42 45.50 128.05 -46.85
CA SER A 42 44.11 128.35 -46.54
C SER A 42 43.92 129.86 -46.29
N PRO A 43 42.91 130.51 -46.91
CA PRO A 43 42.63 131.93 -46.68
C PRO A 43 42.15 132.22 -45.26
N LEU A 44 41.84 131.19 -44.47
CA LEU A 44 41.38 131.31 -43.08
C LEU A 44 42.52 131.74 -42.13
N ASP A 45 43.76 131.31 -42.39
CA ASP A 45 44.93 131.71 -41.59
C ASP A 45 45.24 133.21 -41.76
N ALA A 46 45.01 133.74 -42.96
CA ALA A 46 45.16 135.16 -43.27
C ALA A 46 44.08 136.03 -42.58
N PHE A 47 42.88 135.50 -42.36
CA PHE A 47 41.83 136.19 -41.61
C PHE A 47 42.08 136.20 -40.09
N ALA A 48 42.83 135.22 -39.57
CA ALA A 48 43.18 135.15 -38.15
C ALA A 48 44.18 136.23 -37.70
N SER A 49 45.02 136.73 -38.61
CA SER A 49 46.00 137.79 -38.34
C SER A 49 45.43 139.22 -38.39
N ASP A 50 44.23 139.44 -38.92
CA ASP A 50 43.61 140.76 -39.05
C ASP A 50 42.73 141.08 -37.81
N PRO A 51 42.92 142.21 -37.11
CA PRO A 51 42.14 142.57 -35.92
C PRO A 51 40.64 142.77 -36.20
N VAL A 52 40.24 143.02 -37.45
CA VAL A 52 38.83 143.17 -37.84
C VAL A 52 38.20 141.83 -38.23
N LEU A 53 38.92 140.99 -38.98
CA LEU A 53 38.40 139.70 -39.47
C LEU A 53 38.54 138.57 -38.45
N SER A 54 39.47 138.67 -37.50
CA SER A 54 39.65 137.70 -36.40
C SER A 54 38.43 137.65 -35.46
N ALA A 55 37.67 138.74 -35.33
CA ALA A 55 36.42 138.75 -34.57
C ALA A 55 35.38 137.75 -35.13
N PHE A 56 35.38 137.46 -36.44
CA PHE A 56 34.47 136.47 -37.08
C PHE A 56 34.91 135.02 -36.90
N LEU A 57 36.20 134.80 -36.57
CA LEU A 57 36.75 133.47 -36.26
C LEU A 57 36.61 133.13 -34.77
N SER A 58 36.16 134.09 -33.96
CA SER A 58 35.79 133.87 -32.55
C SER A 58 34.48 133.09 -32.43
N PRO A 59 34.43 132.01 -31.63
CA PRO A 59 33.21 131.21 -31.44
C PRO A 59 32.09 131.93 -30.67
N SER A 60 32.34 133.12 -30.10
CA SER A 60 31.34 133.95 -29.40
C SER A 60 30.97 135.22 -30.19
N PHE A 61 31.13 135.21 -31.51
CA PHE A 61 30.83 136.35 -32.38
C PHE A 61 29.33 136.68 -32.39
N SER A 62 28.99 137.90 -31.95
CA SER A 62 27.66 138.48 -31.93
C SER A 62 27.51 139.47 -33.10
N PRO A 63 26.70 139.14 -34.14
CA PRO A 63 26.49 140.03 -35.29
C PRO A 63 25.92 141.40 -34.88
N SER A 64 25.10 141.45 -33.82
CA SER A 64 24.50 142.68 -33.29
C SER A 64 25.53 143.60 -32.62
N ASP A 65 26.40 143.08 -31.74
CA ASP A 65 27.39 143.89 -31.01
C ASP A 65 28.50 144.40 -31.94
N PHE A 66 28.86 143.61 -32.96
CA PHE A 66 29.80 144.03 -33.98
C PHE A 66 29.24 145.19 -34.81
N SER A 67 27.96 145.10 -35.21
CA SER A 67 27.29 146.17 -35.94
C SER A 67 27.04 147.42 -35.09
N SER A 68 26.74 147.31 -33.78
CA SER A 68 26.54 148.45 -32.87
C SER A 68 27.85 149.20 -32.55
N ALA A 69 28.96 148.48 -32.35
CA ALA A 69 30.30 149.08 -32.21
C ALA A 69 30.80 149.73 -33.51
N ALA A 70 30.47 149.15 -34.67
CA ALA A 70 30.82 149.70 -35.98
C ALA A 70 30.01 150.96 -36.34
N LEU A 71 28.75 151.05 -35.87
CA LEU A 71 27.91 152.25 -35.98
C LEU A 71 28.32 153.34 -34.98
N SER A 72 28.63 153.00 -33.71
CA SER A 72 29.03 153.98 -32.67
C SER A 72 30.39 154.63 -32.92
N SER A 73 31.28 153.94 -33.64
CA SER A 73 32.60 154.44 -34.01
C SER A 73 32.62 155.23 -35.34
N GLY A 74 31.49 155.36 -36.03
CA GLY A 74 31.41 156.07 -37.32
C GLY A 74 32.18 155.41 -38.49
N LEU A 75 32.70 154.20 -38.30
CA LEU A 75 33.59 153.49 -39.22
C LEU A 75 32.89 152.40 -40.06
N ALA A 76 31.55 152.41 -40.13
CA ALA A 76 30.76 151.35 -40.76
C ALA A 76 31.11 151.08 -42.23
N ALA A 77 31.40 152.13 -43.02
CA ALA A 77 31.73 151.98 -44.44
C ALA A 77 33.07 151.24 -44.65
N SER A 78 34.10 151.57 -43.86
CA SER A 78 35.43 150.94 -43.96
C SER A 78 35.38 149.44 -43.60
N ARG A 79 34.59 149.06 -42.59
CA ARG A 79 34.44 147.65 -42.21
C ARG A 79 33.66 146.82 -43.23
N ALA A 80 32.73 147.42 -43.98
CA ALA A 80 31.98 146.71 -45.01
C ALA A 80 32.85 146.32 -46.22
N GLU A 81 33.78 147.20 -46.61
CA GLU A 81 34.71 146.93 -47.72
C GLU A 81 35.66 145.77 -47.41
N GLN A 82 36.24 145.75 -46.20
CA GLN A 82 37.11 144.63 -45.76
C GLN A 82 36.38 143.27 -45.77
N LEU A 83 35.10 143.25 -45.40
CA LEU A 83 34.28 142.04 -45.39
C LEU A 83 33.97 141.54 -46.80
N GLN A 84 33.75 142.46 -47.75
CA GLN A 84 33.48 142.13 -49.14
C GLN A 84 34.69 141.48 -49.83
N GLU A 85 35.89 141.94 -49.51
CA GLU A 85 37.13 141.35 -50.06
C GLU A 85 37.39 139.96 -49.48
N ALA A 86 37.18 139.77 -48.17
CA ALA A 86 37.28 138.46 -47.51
C ALA A 86 36.31 137.42 -48.10
N ILE A 87 35.07 137.82 -48.40
CA ILE A 87 34.07 136.94 -49.04
C ILE A 87 34.51 136.55 -50.47
N ARG A 88 35.17 137.47 -51.19
CA ARG A 88 35.66 137.23 -52.55
C ARG A 88 36.77 136.17 -52.56
N LEU A 89 37.70 136.24 -51.61
CA LEU A 89 38.77 135.26 -51.42
C LEU A 89 38.23 133.86 -51.10
N LEU A 90 37.30 133.76 -50.15
CA LEU A 90 36.64 132.50 -49.79
C LEU A 90 35.93 131.84 -50.98
N ARG A 91 35.15 132.62 -51.75
CA ARG A 91 34.42 132.10 -52.91
C ARG A 91 35.33 131.51 -53.99
N ARG A 92 36.51 132.09 -54.19
CA ARG A 92 37.48 131.60 -55.19
C ARG A 92 38.08 130.26 -54.76
N HIS A 93 38.43 130.13 -53.48
CA HIS A 93 39.02 128.91 -52.92
C HIS A 93 38.02 127.75 -52.87
N LEU A 94 36.76 128.03 -52.50
CA LEU A 94 35.68 127.04 -52.42
C LEU A 94 35.34 126.44 -53.80
N ARG A 95 35.38 127.26 -54.87
CA ARG A 95 35.20 126.76 -56.25
C ARG A 95 36.33 125.83 -56.69
N ALA A 96 37.57 126.11 -56.30
CA ALA A 96 38.71 125.27 -56.67
C ALA A 96 38.62 123.88 -56.01
N GLU A 97 38.24 123.81 -54.73
CA GLU A 97 38.17 122.53 -54.01
C GLU A 97 36.96 121.68 -54.42
N VAL A 98 35.83 122.31 -54.78
CA VAL A 98 34.65 121.61 -55.35
C VAL A 98 34.98 120.99 -56.71
N LEU A 99 35.73 121.70 -57.56
CA LEU A 99 36.15 121.15 -58.85
C LEU A 99 37.15 120.00 -58.69
N ARG A 100 38.04 120.06 -57.69
CA ARG A 100 39.04 119.00 -57.44
C ARG A 100 38.41 117.68 -56.98
N ARG A 101 37.32 117.72 -56.21
CA ARG A 101 36.69 116.52 -55.60
C ARG A 101 35.48 115.95 -56.37
N HIS A 102 35.11 116.52 -57.51
CA HIS A 102 33.97 116.08 -58.32
C HIS A 102 33.98 114.58 -58.75
N PRO A 103 35.10 113.97 -59.20
CA PRO A 103 35.09 112.58 -59.66
C PRO A 103 34.86 111.55 -58.53
N LEU A 104 35.31 111.83 -57.30
CA LEU A 104 35.08 110.95 -56.14
C LEU A 104 33.60 110.91 -55.75
N LEU A 105 32.91 112.04 -55.77
CA LEU A 105 31.48 112.13 -55.43
C LEU A 105 30.59 111.35 -56.41
N LEU A 106 30.90 111.35 -57.70
CA LEU A 106 30.16 110.57 -58.71
C LEU A 106 30.33 109.06 -58.53
N SER A 107 31.54 108.60 -58.20
CA SER A 107 31.82 107.17 -57.99
C SER A 107 31.03 106.58 -56.81
N HIS A 108 30.92 107.32 -55.70
CA HIS A 108 30.15 106.89 -54.53
C HIS A 108 28.64 106.84 -54.81
N LEU A 109 28.08 107.79 -55.55
CA LEU A 109 26.65 107.76 -55.89
C LEU A 109 26.29 106.60 -56.83
N LEU A 110 27.18 106.23 -57.76
CA LEU A 110 26.96 105.08 -58.65
C LEU A 110 26.98 103.75 -57.89
N SER A 111 27.92 103.58 -56.95
CA SER A 111 27.99 102.36 -56.13
C SER A 111 26.75 102.19 -55.23
N LEU A 112 26.31 103.26 -54.57
CA LEU A 112 25.09 103.26 -53.74
C LEU A 112 23.83 102.94 -54.56
N ARG A 113 23.75 103.43 -55.80
CA ARG A 113 22.64 103.13 -56.70
C ARG A 113 22.64 101.67 -57.15
N SER A 114 23.80 101.08 -57.44
CA SER A 114 23.91 99.67 -57.82
C SER A 114 23.56 98.70 -56.68
N ALA A 115 23.97 99.02 -55.44
CA ALA A 115 23.64 98.23 -54.25
C ALA A 115 22.13 98.30 -53.92
N SER A 116 21.53 99.49 -54.03
CA SER A 116 20.10 99.69 -53.84
C SER A 116 19.24 98.91 -54.85
N ALA A 117 19.66 98.89 -56.13
CA ALA A 117 18.98 98.12 -57.17
C ALA A 117 19.06 96.58 -56.97
N SER A 118 20.16 96.09 -56.37
CA SER A 118 20.31 94.67 -56.06
C SER A 118 19.47 94.27 -54.84
N LEU A 119 19.39 95.13 -53.82
CA LEU A 119 18.56 94.90 -52.63
C LEU A 119 17.06 94.96 -52.94
N SER A 120 16.63 95.79 -53.89
CA SER A 120 15.21 95.88 -54.28
C SER A 120 14.70 94.66 -55.06
N SER A 121 15.58 93.87 -55.69
CA SER A 121 15.23 92.65 -56.45
C SER A 121 15.33 91.34 -55.66
N LEU A 122 15.89 91.37 -54.45
CA LEU A 122 16.01 90.18 -53.59
C LEU A 122 14.64 89.64 -53.10
N PRO A 123 13.66 90.49 -52.69
CA PRO A 123 12.33 90.02 -52.29
C PRO A 123 11.59 89.30 -53.42
N SER A 124 11.71 89.78 -54.67
CA SER A 124 11.04 89.14 -55.81
C SER A 124 11.67 87.79 -56.16
N HIS A 125 12.99 87.64 -56.07
CA HIS A 125 13.66 86.35 -56.25
C HIS A 125 13.32 85.34 -55.14
N LEU A 126 13.21 85.77 -53.88
CA LEU A 126 12.77 84.91 -52.78
C LEU A 126 11.30 84.49 -52.92
N HIS A 127 10.43 85.40 -53.37
CA HIS A 127 9.04 85.07 -53.68
C HIS A 127 8.94 84.07 -54.84
N LEU A 128 9.77 84.21 -55.88
CA LEU A 128 9.85 83.24 -56.98
C LEU A 128 10.36 81.87 -56.51
N LEU A 129 11.38 81.82 -55.66
CA LEU A 129 11.87 80.54 -55.13
C LEU A 129 10.79 79.85 -54.26
N SER A 130 10.11 80.62 -53.41
CA SER A 130 8.99 80.13 -52.59
C SER A 130 7.82 79.65 -53.47
N SER A 131 7.51 80.36 -54.55
CA SER A 131 6.47 79.93 -55.48
C SER A 131 6.87 78.67 -56.25
N HIS A 132 8.14 78.53 -56.67
CA HIS A 132 8.64 77.32 -57.29
C HIS A 132 8.68 76.13 -56.32
N LEU A 133 9.08 76.31 -55.06
CA LEU A 133 9.06 75.24 -54.05
C LEU A 133 7.65 74.82 -53.67
N SER A 134 6.71 75.77 -53.56
CA SER A 134 5.30 75.45 -53.34
C SER A 134 4.66 74.77 -54.54
N LEU A 135 5.03 75.15 -55.77
CA LEU A 135 4.67 74.43 -57.00
C LEU A 135 5.27 73.02 -57.05
N LEU A 136 6.55 72.84 -56.69
CA LEU A 136 7.19 71.53 -56.67
C LEU A 136 6.56 70.62 -55.60
N SER A 137 6.27 71.19 -54.43
CA SER A 137 5.53 70.52 -53.36
C SER A 137 4.13 70.11 -53.80
N SER A 138 3.38 71.00 -54.47
CA SER A 138 2.05 70.67 -54.98
C SER A 138 2.12 69.62 -56.09
N HIS A 139 3.06 69.74 -57.04
CA HIS A 139 3.27 68.78 -58.11
C HIS A 139 3.78 67.40 -57.64
N LEU A 140 4.51 67.30 -56.53
CA LEU A 140 4.95 66.01 -55.95
C LEU A 140 3.93 65.40 -54.98
N SER A 141 3.10 66.22 -54.34
CA SER A 141 2.08 65.75 -53.39
C SER A 141 1.04 64.83 -54.05
N ALA A 142 0.57 65.19 -55.25
CA ALA A 142 -0.41 64.43 -56.02
C ALA A 142 0.09 63.04 -56.46
N PRO A 143 1.27 62.87 -57.11
CA PRO A 143 1.78 61.56 -57.49
C PRO A 143 2.17 60.71 -56.28
N ARG A 144 2.64 61.31 -55.17
CA ARG A 144 2.89 60.56 -53.93
C ARG A 144 1.59 60.04 -53.32
N ALA A 145 0.53 60.85 -53.28
CA ALA A 145 -0.79 60.42 -52.85
C ALA A 145 -1.35 59.32 -53.77
N HIS A 146 -1.16 59.45 -55.08
CA HIS A 146 -1.57 58.43 -56.07
C HIS A 146 -0.80 57.11 -55.90
N LEU A 147 0.52 57.15 -55.67
CA LEU A 147 1.32 55.95 -55.40
C LEU A 147 0.95 55.30 -54.06
N ALA A 148 0.72 56.08 -53.01
CA ALA A 148 0.24 55.55 -51.73
C ALA A 148 -1.14 54.91 -51.87
N HIS A 149 -2.05 55.55 -52.62
CA HIS A 149 -3.37 55.00 -52.91
C HIS A 149 -3.29 53.74 -53.78
N SER A 150 -2.43 53.72 -54.80
CA SER A 150 -2.21 52.55 -55.67
C SER A 150 -1.57 51.39 -54.91
N SER A 151 -0.60 51.67 -54.02
CA SER A 151 0.01 50.66 -53.15
C SER A 151 -0.97 50.10 -52.12
N SER A 152 -1.82 50.95 -51.55
CA SER A 152 -2.89 50.54 -50.65
C SER A 152 -3.92 49.68 -51.40
N SER A 153 -4.37 50.14 -52.57
CA SER A 153 -5.29 49.42 -53.45
C SER A 153 -4.73 48.05 -53.85
N LEU A 154 -3.46 47.98 -54.28
CA LEU A 154 -2.80 46.72 -54.63
C LEU A 154 -2.67 45.79 -53.42
N SER A 155 -2.31 46.30 -52.24
CA SER A 155 -2.29 45.52 -50.99
C SER A 155 -3.66 44.94 -50.66
N THR A 156 -4.72 45.75 -50.78
CA THR A 156 -6.11 45.29 -50.58
C THR A 156 -6.56 44.29 -51.63
N LEU A 157 -6.10 44.42 -52.88
CA LEU A 157 -6.43 43.49 -53.97
C LEU A 157 -5.73 42.14 -53.77
N LEU A 158 -4.47 42.14 -53.32
CA LEU A 158 -3.75 40.93 -52.98
C LEU A 158 -4.35 40.22 -51.75
N SER A 159 -4.72 40.96 -50.70
CA SER A 159 -5.35 40.35 -49.53
C SER A 159 -6.73 39.77 -49.84
N THR A 160 -7.53 40.46 -50.67
CA THR A 160 -8.83 39.95 -51.12
C THR A 160 -8.69 38.73 -52.03
N ALA A 161 -7.70 38.72 -52.94
CA ALA A 161 -7.40 37.55 -53.76
C ALA A 161 -6.95 36.35 -52.92
N ASP A 162 -6.12 36.58 -51.89
CA ASP A 162 -5.67 35.53 -50.98
C ASP A 162 -6.85 34.94 -50.19
N LEU A 163 -7.73 35.77 -49.64
CA LEU A 163 -8.95 35.32 -48.96
C LEU A 163 -9.90 34.57 -49.90
N LEU A 164 -10.04 35.00 -51.16
CA LEU A 164 -10.84 34.31 -52.18
C LEU A 164 -10.29 32.92 -52.53
N LEU A 165 -8.97 32.79 -52.67
CA LEU A 165 -8.34 31.50 -52.97
C LEU A 165 -8.50 30.52 -51.81
N HIS A 166 -8.30 30.98 -50.58
CA HIS A 166 -8.42 30.13 -49.39
C HIS A 166 -9.88 29.75 -49.11
N SER A 167 -10.83 30.67 -49.27
CA SER A 167 -12.27 30.36 -49.19
C SER A 167 -12.71 29.39 -50.28
N HIS A 168 -12.26 29.55 -51.53
CA HIS A 168 -12.55 28.59 -52.60
C HIS A 168 -11.96 27.20 -52.32
N ARG A 169 -10.72 27.13 -51.82
CA ARG A 169 -10.09 25.85 -51.42
C ARG A 169 -10.90 25.18 -50.31
N LEU A 170 -11.35 25.94 -49.31
CA LEU A 170 -12.16 25.42 -48.20
C LEU A 170 -13.48 24.83 -48.71
N VAL A 171 -14.22 25.55 -49.57
CA VAL A 171 -15.48 25.06 -50.18
C VAL A 171 -15.24 23.80 -51.04
N ARG A 172 -14.12 23.71 -51.74
CA ARG A 172 -13.75 22.51 -52.49
C ARG A 172 -13.43 21.32 -51.59
N LEU A 173 -12.81 21.55 -50.45
CA LEU A 173 -12.53 20.49 -49.49
C LEU A 173 -13.80 20.06 -48.73
N SER A 174 -14.66 21.00 -48.35
CA SER A 174 -15.95 20.72 -47.71
C SER A 174 -16.87 19.89 -48.61
N SER A 175 -16.97 20.24 -49.89
CA SER A 175 -17.71 19.45 -50.87
C SER A 175 -17.14 18.03 -51.03
N ARG A 176 -15.82 17.85 -51.05
CA ARG A 176 -15.18 16.52 -51.08
C ARG A 176 -15.49 15.70 -49.84
N LEU A 177 -15.54 16.31 -48.65
CA LEU A 177 -15.93 15.64 -47.41
C LEU A 177 -17.40 15.17 -47.46
N LEU A 178 -18.30 15.99 -48.02
CA LEU A 178 -19.74 15.77 -47.98
C LEU A 178 -20.29 14.91 -49.14
N THR A 179 -19.61 14.86 -50.28
CA THR A 179 -20.16 14.27 -51.53
C THR A 179 -19.32 13.13 -52.14
N SER A 180 -18.24 12.71 -51.49
CA SER A 180 -17.41 11.62 -52.01
C SER A 180 -18.19 10.30 -52.10
N THR A 181 -18.30 9.77 -53.32
CA THR A 181 -18.87 8.45 -53.63
C THR A 181 -17.79 7.60 -54.33
N PRO A 182 -17.38 6.43 -53.79
CA PRO A 182 -17.81 5.85 -52.51
C PRO A 182 -17.39 6.70 -51.29
N PRO A 183 -18.09 6.57 -50.15
CA PRO A 183 -17.69 7.24 -48.92
C PRO A 183 -16.24 6.82 -48.57
N PRO A 184 -15.33 7.76 -48.29
CA PRO A 184 -13.99 7.43 -47.88
C PRO A 184 -14.01 6.63 -46.58
N ASP A 185 -12.95 5.87 -46.31
CA ASP A 185 -12.71 5.30 -44.98
C ASP A 185 -12.85 6.37 -43.90
N LEU A 186 -13.45 6.02 -42.75
CA LEU A 186 -13.76 6.97 -41.67
C LEU A 186 -12.52 7.78 -41.22
N ALA A 187 -11.35 7.14 -41.20
CA ALA A 187 -10.08 7.78 -40.89
C ALA A 187 -9.72 8.89 -41.90
N ARG A 188 -9.97 8.65 -43.19
CA ARG A 188 -9.67 9.59 -44.27
C ARG A 188 -10.65 10.77 -44.29
N GLN A 189 -11.91 10.54 -43.90
CA GLN A 189 -12.88 11.63 -43.70
C GLN A 189 -12.45 12.55 -42.54
N ALA A 190 -11.94 11.98 -41.44
CA ALA A 190 -11.40 12.76 -40.32
C ALA A 190 -10.15 13.57 -40.69
N GLU A 191 -9.25 13.03 -41.51
CA GLU A 191 -8.08 13.77 -42.04
C GLU A 191 -8.50 15.00 -42.85
N LEU A 192 -9.46 14.82 -43.77
CA LEU A 192 -10.00 15.93 -44.57
C LEU A 192 -10.66 16.99 -43.70
N HIS A 193 -11.39 16.58 -42.65
CA HIS A 193 -11.97 17.51 -41.69
C HIS A 193 -10.89 18.35 -40.98
N ARG A 194 -9.79 17.72 -40.54
CA ARG A 194 -8.69 18.42 -39.89
C ARG A 194 -7.97 19.39 -40.83
N GLU A 195 -7.76 19.01 -42.09
CA GLU A 195 -7.21 19.92 -43.11
C GLU A 195 -8.09 21.16 -43.29
N ILE A 196 -9.42 20.99 -43.35
CA ILE A 196 -10.38 22.09 -43.47
C ILE A 196 -10.30 23.04 -42.26
N ARG A 197 -10.27 22.49 -41.03
CA ARG A 197 -10.15 23.26 -39.79
C ARG A 197 -8.85 24.06 -39.72
N LEU A 198 -7.72 23.44 -40.04
CA LEU A 198 -6.42 24.11 -40.06
C LEU A 198 -6.42 25.26 -41.09
N LEU A 199 -6.96 25.04 -42.28
CA LEU A 199 -7.08 26.10 -43.29
C LEU A 199 -7.99 27.25 -42.85
N TYR A 200 -9.04 26.98 -42.09
CA TYR A 200 -9.93 28.00 -41.55
C TYR A 200 -9.22 28.86 -40.48
N GLU A 201 -8.47 28.23 -39.58
CA GLU A 201 -7.74 28.88 -38.48
C GLU A 201 -6.50 29.65 -38.95
N GLU A 202 -5.63 29.03 -39.77
CA GLU A 202 -4.37 29.65 -40.25
C GLU A 202 -4.61 30.90 -41.10
N LYS A 203 -5.74 30.96 -41.79
CA LYS A 203 -6.09 32.05 -42.73
C LYS A 203 -7.15 33.00 -42.20
N ASN A 204 -7.60 32.79 -40.95
CA ASN A 204 -8.60 33.59 -40.26
C ASN A 204 -9.80 33.92 -41.16
N LEU A 205 -10.42 32.88 -41.74
CA LEU A 205 -11.54 33.02 -42.68
C LEU A 205 -12.89 33.33 -42.00
N ALA A 206 -12.85 33.67 -40.71
CA ALA A 206 -14.03 33.93 -39.90
C ALA A 206 -14.76 35.20 -40.34
N GLY A 207 -16.10 35.13 -40.43
CA GLY A 207 -16.96 36.26 -40.81
C GLY A 207 -17.26 36.34 -42.32
N ILE A 208 -16.76 35.39 -43.12
CA ILE A 208 -17.18 35.21 -44.51
C ILE A 208 -18.39 34.28 -44.53
N ASN A 209 -19.59 34.83 -44.78
CA ASN A 209 -20.87 34.09 -44.73
C ASN A 209 -20.86 32.73 -45.46
N ALA A 210 -20.27 32.67 -46.66
CA ALA A 210 -20.21 31.43 -47.45
C ALA A 210 -19.29 30.37 -46.81
N VAL A 211 -18.20 30.79 -46.15
CA VAL A 211 -17.30 29.90 -45.41
C VAL A 211 -17.98 29.44 -44.13
N ASP A 212 -18.66 30.34 -43.41
CA ASP A 212 -19.36 30.02 -42.17
C ASP A 212 -20.53 29.04 -42.40
N GLU A 213 -21.21 29.13 -43.55
CA GLU A 213 -22.23 28.17 -44.00
C GLU A 213 -21.65 26.77 -44.25
N GLU A 214 -20.51 26.69 -44.93
CA GLU A 214 -19.83 25.42 -45.16
C GLU A 214 -19.25 24.84 -43.87
N MET A 215 -18.71 25.68 -42.99
CA MET A 215 -18.15 25.26 -41.71
C MET A 215 -19.23 24.62 -40.81
N ARG A 216 -20.46 25.15 -40.81
CA ARG A 216 -21.60 24.50 -40.15
C ARG A 216 -21.89 23.09 -40.67
N LYS A 217 -21.75 22.86 -41.98
CA LYS A 217 -21.92 21.52 -42.58
C LYS A 217 -20.76 20.60 -42.20
N VAL A 218 -19.54 21.13 -42.16
CA VAL A 218 -18.32 20.41 -41.75
C VAL A 218 -18.40 19.99 -40.27
N ASP A 219 -18.87 20.87 -39.38
CA ASP A 219 -19.11 20.55 -37.96
C ASP A 219 -20.21 19.48 -37.80
N ALA A 220 -21.27 19.52 -38.61
CA ALA A 220 -22.29 18.48 -38.63
C ALA A 220 -21.70 17.12 -39.09
N ALA A 221 -20.82 17.11 -40.09
CA ALA A 221 -20.11 15.90 -40.52
C ALA A 221 -19.17 15.37 -39.40
N ALA A 222 -18.49 16.25 -38.68
CA ALA A 222 -17.66 15.89 -37.53
C ALA A 222 -18.47 15.20 -36.42
N SER A 223 -19.67 15.72 -36.10
CA SER A 223 -20.54 15.08 -35.10
C SER A 223 -20.99 13.67 -35.50
N LYS A 224 -21.27 13.44 -36.79
CA LYS A 224 -21.56 12.10 -37.32
C LYS A 224 -20.34 11.19 -37.21
N LEU A 225 -19.16 11.65 -37.65
CA LEU A 225 -17.90 10.91 -37.53
C LEU A 225 -17.61 10.49 -36.09
N ARG A 226 -17.81 11.38 -35.10
CA ARG A 226 -17.68 11.02 -33.68
C ARG A 226 -18.67 9.94 -33.26
N SER A 227 -19.93 10.03 -33.67
CA SER A 227 -20.95 9.03 -33.32
C SER A 227 -20.64 7.65 -33.91
N GLU A 228 -20.19 7.60 -35.17
CA GLU A 228 -19.78 6.37 -35.84
C GLU A 228 -18.49 5.81 -35.24
N ALA A 229 -17.49 6.64 -34.95
CA ALA A 229 -16.27 6.21 -34.26
C ALA A 229 -16.58 5.61 -32.88
N SER A 230 -17.43 6.27 -32.09
CA SER A 230 -17.88 5.73 -30.79
C SER A 230 -18.59 4.39 -30.95
N ALA A 231 -19.45 4.23 -31.95
CA ALA A 231 -20.16 2.97 -32.21
C ALA A 231 -19.22 1.84 -32.65
N VAL A 232 -18.18 2.16 -33.42
CA VAL A 232 -17.14 1.20 -33.84
C VAL A 232 -16.30 0.77 -32.64
N ILE A 233 -15.94 1.70 -31.74
CA ILE A 233 -15.23 1.36 -30.49
C ILE A 233 -16.08 0.47 -29.59
N ASP A 234 -17.35 0.83 -29.38
CA ASP A 234 -18.26 0.06 -28.52
C ASP A 234 -18.48 -1.37 -29.07
N ARG A 235 -18.58 -1.52 -30.39
CA ARG A 235 -18.64 -2.84 -31.05
C ARG A 235 -17.34 -3.61 -30.91
N GLY A 236 -16.20 -2.96 -31.16
CA GLY A 236 -14.87 -3.56 -31.03
C GLY A 236 -14.60 -4.06 -29.61
N ILE A 237 -15.05 -3.34 -28.58
CA ILE A 237 -14.93 -3.76 -27.18
C ILE A 237 -15.88 -4.93 -26.87
N SER A 238 -17.11 -4.88 -27.38
CA SER A 238 -18.10 -5.95 -27.16
C SER A 238 -17.68 -7.28 -27.81
N GLU A 239 -17.11 -7.22 -29.01
CA GLU A 239 -16.64 -8.38 -29.78
C GLU A 239 -15.18 -8.75 -29.47
N SER A 240 -14.50 -7.99 -28.60
CA SER A 240 -13.06 -8.11 -28.33
C SER A 240 -12.18 -7.99 -29.59
N ASN A 241 -12.63 -7.25 -30.59
CA ASN A 241 -11.91 -6.97 -31.83
C ASN A 241 -11.02 -5.73 -31.68
N GLN A 242 -9.71 -5.96 -31.46
CA GLN A 242 -8.71 -4.90 -31.32
C GLN A 242 -8.58 -4.00 -32.56
N ASN A 243 -8.92 -4.51 -33.75
CA ASN A 243 -8.82 -3.73 -34.99
C ASN A 243 -9.89 -2.65 -35.06
N ASP A 244 -11.12 -2.94 -34.64
CA ASP A 244 -12.21 -1.97 -34.65
C ASP A 244 -11.97 -0.86 -33.60
N VAL A 245 -11.48 -1.23 -32.42
CA VAL A 245 -11.06 -0.26 -31.40
C VAL A 245 -9.95 0.65 -31.95
N TRP A 246 -8.97 0.08 -32.67
CA TRP A 246 -7.93 0.86 -33.33
C TRP A 246 -8.48 1.80 -34.41
N CYS A 247 -9.34 1.32 -35.31
CA CYS A 247 -9.96 2.13 -36.36
C CYS A 247 -10.73 3.32 -35.76
N GLY A 248 -11.51 3.08 -34.70
CA GLY A 248 -12.26 4.13 -34.02
C GLY A 248 -11.36 5.17 -33.35
N LEU A 249 -10.28 4.73 -32.68
CA LEU A 249 -9.29 5.65 -32.07
C LEU A 249 -8.53 6.46 -33.12
N GLN A 250 -8.23 5.87 -34.28
CA GLN A 250 -7.59 6.57 -35.38
C GLN A 250 -8.46 7.73 -35.91
N VAL A 251 -9.78 7.56 -35.96
CA VAL A 251 -10.70 8.65 -36.32
C VAL A 251 -10.59 9.81 -35.33
N TYR A 252 -10.57 9.54 -34.02
CA TYR A 252 -10.41 10.58 -33.00
C TYR A 252 -9.03 11.28 -33.04
N TYR A 253 -7.96 10.53 -33.33
CA TYR A 253 -6.64 11.11 -33.56
C TYR A 253 -6.64 12.06 -34.76
N ASN A 254 -7.20 11.61 -35.89
CA ASN A 254 -7.29 12.42 -37.10
C ASN A 254 -8.15 13.67 -36.89
N LEU A 255 -9.17 13.62 -36.02
CA LEU A 255 -9.95 14.80 -35.60
C LEU A 255 -9.22 15.73 -34.62
N GLY A 256 -8.09 15.29 -34.02
CA GLY A 256 -7.37 16.03 -32.98
C GLY A 256 -8.00 15.96 -31.59
N GLU A 257 -8.91 15.01 -31.36
CA GLU A 257 -9.70 14.87 -30.14
C GLU A 257 -9.40 13.54 -29.40
N LEU A 258 -8.23 12.91 -29.63
CA LEU A 258 -7.89 11.59 -29.06
C LEU A 258 -7.91 11.59 -27.53
N LYS A 259 -7.19 12.52 -26.89
CA LYS A 259 -7.12 12.63 -25.42
C LYS A 259 -8.51 12.79 -24.78
N PRO A 260 -9.35 13.77 -25.17
CA PRO A 260 -10.68 13.91 -24.59
C PRO A 260 -11.60 12.71 -24.89
N ALA A 261 -11.45 12.04 -26.04
CA ALA A 261 -12.21 10.83 -26.34
C ALA A 261 -11.84 9.66 -25.42
N VAL A 262 -10.54 9.41 -25.19
CA VAL A 262 -10.07 8.36 -24.27
C VAL A 262 -10.46 8.68 -22.83
N GLU A 263 -10.34 9.93 -22.39
CA GLU A 263 -10.81 10.37 -21.07
C GLU A 263 -12.32 10.17 -20.90
N GLY A 264 -13.11 10.45 -21.94
CA GLY A 264 -14.55 10.20 -21.98
C GLY A 264 -14.89 8.71 -21.87
N LEU A 265 -14.16 7.83 -22.55
CA LEU A 265 -14.34 6.37 -22.46
C LEU A 265 -13.95 5.85 -21.06
N VAL A 266 -12.84 6.31 -20.50
CA VAL A 266 -12.44 5.98 -19.13
C VAL A 266 -13.49 6.44 -18.12
N ALA A 267 -14.03 7.66 -18.28
CA ALA A 267 -15.12 8.17 -17.46
C ALA A 267 -16.40 7.32 -17.60
N LYS A 268 -16.74 6.89 -18.81
CA LYS A 268 -17.88 5.98 -19.09
C LYS A 268 -17.74 4.68 -18.31
N TYR A 269 -16.57 4.02 -18.34
CA TYR A 269 -16.35 2.77 -17.61
C TYR A 269 -16.32 2.95 -16.08
N LYS A 270 -15.75 4.05 -15.58
CA LYS A 270 -15.81 4.41 -14.15
C LYS A 270 -17.25 4.56 -13.68
N VAL A 271 -18.06 5.32 -14.41
CA VAL A 271 -19.46 5.59 -14.08
C VAL A 271 -20.30 4.32 -14.20
N ALA A 272 -20.09 3.51 -15.24
CA ALA A 272 -20.80 2.23 -15.42
C ALA A 272 -20.56 1.29 -14.24
N GLY A 273 -19.30 1.08 -13.86
CA GLY A 273 -18.95 0.25 -12.70
C GLY A 273 -19.53 0.79 -11.39
N ALA A 274 -19.35 2.09 -11.11
CA ALA A 274 -19.88 2.71 -9.89
C ALA A 274 -21.42 2.65 -9.80
N LYS A 275 -22.11 2.89 -10.93
CA LYS A 275 -23.57 2.80 -11.03
C LYS A 275 -24.05 1.37 -10.83
N SER A 276 -23.35 0.38 -11.38
CA SER A 276 -23.70 -1.04 -11.20
C SER A 276 -23.72 -1.45 -9.73
N VAL A 277 -22.71 -1.05 -8.96
CA VAL A 277 -22.65 -1.28 -7.51
C VAL A 277 -23.83 -0.62 -6.79
N ALA A 278 -24.11 0.65 -7.10
CA ALA A 278 -25.21 1.39 -6.47
C ALA A 278 -26.57 0.75 -6.77
N VAL A 279 -26.78 0.31 -8.01
CA VAL A 279 -28.00 -0.38 -8.44
C VAL A 279 -28.12 -1.74 -7.76
N ALA A 280 -27.02 -2.47 -7.58
CA ALA A 280 -27.04 -3.79 -6.95
C ALA A 280 -27.52 -3.73 -5.49
N LEU A 281 -27.18 -2.66 -4.77
CA LEU A 281 -27.49 -2.46 -3.35
C LEU A 281 -28.72 -1.55 -3.09
N ASP A 282 -29.46 -1.16 -4.14
CA ASP A 282 -30.66 -0.33 -4.00
C ASP A 282 -31.81 -1.11 -3.35
N MET A 283 -32.13 -0.73 -2.11
CA MET A 283 -33.17 -1.36 -1.29
C MET A 283 -34.57 -1.27 -1.92
N LYS A 284 -34.89 -0.19 -2.65
CA LYS A 284 -36.20 -0.04 -3.29
C LYS A 284 -36.34 -1.05 -4.42
N ALA A 285 -35.30 -1.19 -5.24
CA ALA A 285 -35.29 -2.15 -6.33
C ALA A 285 -35.32 -3.61 -5.83
N ILE A 286 -34.63 -3.91 -4.72
CA ILE A 286 -34.65 -5.25 -4.09
C ILE A 286 -36.06 -5.60 -3.59
N SER A 287 -36.75 -4.67 -2.92
CA SER A 287 -38.12 -4.87 -2.41
C SER A 287 -39.14 -5.06 -3.53
N MET A 288 -39.02 -4.28 -4.61
CA MET A 288 -39.89 -4.41 -5.79
C MET A 288 -39.67 -5.75 -6.53
N ALA A 289 -38.41 -6.19 -6.67
CA ALA A 289 -38.07 -7.47 -7.30
C ALA A 289 -38.54 -8.68 -6.48
N ALA A 290 -38.64 -8.54 -5.15
CA ALA A 290 -39.12 -9.59 -4.25
C ALA A 290 -40.65 -9.82 -4.28
N GLY A 291 -41.38 -9.08 -5.13
CA GLY A 291 -42.84 -9.18 -5.24
C GLY A 291 -43.61 -8.29 -4.26
N GLY A 292 -42.96 -7.25 -3.68
CA GLY A 292 -43.57 -6.27 -2.78
C GLY A 292 -44.52 -5.27 -3.46
N GLY A 293 -45.29 -5.71 -4.46
CA GLY A 293 -46.38 -4.94 -5.04
C GLY A 293 -47.57 -4.91 -4.09
N GLY A 294 -47.60 -3.92 -3.20
CA GLY A 294 -48.78 -3.65 -2.38
C GLY A 294 -49.96 -3.22 -3.27
N GLY A 295 -51.08 -3.91 -3.11
CA GLY A 295 -52.38 -3.37 -3.51
C GLY A 295 -52.69 -2.05 -2.78
N PRO A 296 -53.59 -1.21 -3.32
CA PRO A 296 -53.79 0.15 -2.80
C PRO A 296 -54.39 0.09 -1.39
N GLY A 297 -53.68 0.57 -0.36
CA GLY A 297 -54.27 0.82 0.97
C GLY A 297 -53.42 0.50 2.21
N GLY A 298 -52.23 -0.09 2.09
CA GLY A 298 -51.39 -0.41 3.25
C GLY A 298 -50.40 0.71 3.61
N VAL A 299 -50.61 1.38 4.75
CA VAL A 299 -49.66 2.36 5.32
C VAL A 299 -48.31 1.69 5.59
N GLN A 300 -47.31 1.99 4.74
CA GLN A 300 -45.93 1.52 4.86
C GLN A 300 -45.19 2.28 5.97
N ARG A 301 -44.89 1.61 7.07
CA ARG A 301 -43.82 2.04 7.99
C ARG A 301 -42.51 1.36 7.57
N SER A 302 -41.60 2.17 7.04
CA SER A 302 -40.14 2.06 7.02
C SER A 302 -39.47 0.67 6.95
N GLY A 303 -38.84 0.38 5.81
CA GLY A 303 -37.45 -0.09 5.76
C GLY A 303 -37.13 -1.58 5.94
N THR A 304 -38.09 -2.45 6.28
CA THR A 304 -37.81 -3.90 6.44
C THR A 304 -38.82 -4.75 5.67
N PRO A 305 -38.38 -5.70 4.82
CA PRO A 305 -39.30 -6.62 4.16
C PRO A 305 -39.92 -7.58 5.19
N GLN A 306 -41.25 -7.75 5.15
CA GLN A 306 -42.00 -8.68 6.01
C GLN A 306 -41.44 -10.11 5.91
N ILE A 307 -41.51 -10.84 7.03
CA ILE A 307 -40.89 -12.15 7.31
C ILE A 307 -41.19 -13.26 6.27
N GLY A 308 -42.23 -13.13 5.44
CA GLY A 308 -42.51 -14.02 4.30
C GLY A 308 -41.84 -13.66 2.97
N GLY A 309 -41.41 -12.40 2.79
CA GLY A 309 -40.72 -11.90 1.59
C GLY A 309 -39.19 -11.86 1.70
N SER A 310 -38.64 -12.15 2.88
CA SER A 310 -37.20 -12.03 3.18
C SER A 310 -36.32 -12.97 2.35
N LYS A 311 -36.74 -14.23 2.11
CA LYS A 311 -35.98 -15.20 1.29
C LYS A 311 -35.92 -14.80 -0.19
N LYS A 312 -37.06 -14.41 -0.78
CA LYS A 312 -37.11 -13.94 -2.18
C LYS A 312 -36.32 -12.63 -2.36
N ALA A 313 -36.40 -11.72 -1.38
CA ALA A 313 -35.57 -10.51 -1.38
C ALA A 313 -34.07 -10.82 -1.24
N ALA A 314 -33.71 -11.85 -0.47
CA ALA A 314 -32.32 -12.30 -0.35
C ALA A 314 -31.80 -12.89 -1.67
N GLU A 315 -32.59 -13.73 -2.34
CA GLU A 315 -32.27 -14.27 -3.67
C GLU A 315 -32.11 -13.14 -4.70
N ALA A 316 -33.04 -12.18 -4.73
CA ALA A 316 -32.95 -11.01 -5.60
C ALA A 316 -31.68 -10.18 -5.34
N LEU A 317 -31.29 -9.99 -4.07
CA LEU A 317 -30.04 -9.30 -3.71
C LEU A 317 -28.82 -10.06 -4.27
N TRP A 318 -28.77 -11.39 -4.12
CA TRP A 318 -27.66 -12.19 -4.66
C TRP A 318 -27.58 -12.18 -6.18
N ASP A 319 -28.72 -12.22 -6.88
CA ASP A 319 -28.75 -12.15 -8.34
C ASP A 319 -28.32 -10.79 -8.86
N ARG A 320 -28.74 -9.70 -8.20
CA ARG A 320 -28.25 -8.35 -8.51
C ARG A 320 -26.76 -8.22 -8.26
N MET A 321 -26.25 -8.79 -7.18
CA MET A 321 -24.81 -8.81 -6.90
C MET A 321 -24.04 -9.61 -7.97
N ARG A 322 -24.61 -10.70 -8.49
CA ARG A 322 -24.01 -11.46 -9.60
C ARG A 322 -23.96 -10.63 -10.87
N GLN A 323 -25.05 -9.94 -11.22
CA GLN A 323 -25.09 -9.02 -12.36
C GLN A 323 -24.08 -7.86 -12.18
N CYS A 324 -23.90 -7.38 -10.94
CA CYS A 324 -22.87 -6.40 -10.63
C CYS A 324 -21.47 -6.93 -10.97
N MET A 325 -21.12 -8.15 -10.56
CA MET A 325 -19.81 -8.74 -10.86
C MET A 325 -19.57 -8.86 -12.38
N GLU A 326 -20.58 -9.25 -13.16
CA GLU A 326 -20.47 -9.30 -14.62
C GLU A 326 -20.21 -7.92 -15.22
N GLU A 327 -20.88 -6.87 -14.73
CA GLU A 327 -20.68 -5.51 -15.24
C GLU A 327 -19.33 -4.91 -14.82
N LEU A 328 -18.83 -5.26 -13.62
CA LEU A 328 -17.48 -4.90 -13.19
C LEU A 328 -16.43 -5.59 -14.07
N HIS A 329 -16.60 -6.89 -14.35
CA HIS A 329 -15.74 -7.63 -15.28
C HIS A 329 -15.69 -6.95 -16.66
N ARG A 330 -16.87 -6.64 -17.23
CA ARG A 330 -16.96 -5.95 -18.53
C ARG A 330 -16.26 -4.60 -18.52
N SER A 331 -16.48 -3.78 -17.50
CA SER A 331 -15.92 -2.42 -17.40
C SER A 331 -14.39 -2.45 -17.33
N VAL A 332 -13.83 -3.36 -16.53
CA VAL A 332 -12.36 -3.50 -16.37
C VAL A 332 -11.73 -4.08 -17.62
N THR A 333 -12.36 -5.11 -18.21
CA THR A 333 -11.87 -5.73 -19.45
C THR A 333 -11.90 -4.74 -20.62
N ALA A 334 -12.94 -3.91 -20.72
CA ALA A 334 -13.03 -2.84 -21.72
C ALA A 334 -11.90 -1.80 -21.57
N ALA A 335 -11.63 -1.36 -20.35
CA ALA A 335 -10.52 -0.45 -20.06
C ALA A 335 -9.15 -1.08 -20.41
N TRP A 336 -9.00 -2.38 -20.16
CA TRP A 336 -7.78 -3.12 -20.49
C TRP A 336 -7.59 -3.31 -22.00
N GLN A 337 -8.65 -3.62 -22.74
CA GLN A 337 -8.61 -3.69 -24.20
C GLN A 337 -8.24 -2.33 -24.80
N LEU A 338 -8.83 -1.25 -24.31
CA LEU A 338 -8.49 0.12 -24.71
C LEU A 338 -7.01 0.43 -24.47
N GLN A 339 -6.50 0.15 -23.27
CA GLN A 339 -5.09 0.34 -22.93
C GLN A 339 -4.16 -0.53 -23.78
N THR A 340 -4.56 -1.76 -24.07
CA THR A 340 -3.79 -2.69 -24.90
C THR A 340 -3.66 -2.20 -26.34
N VAL A 341 -4.72 -1.60 -26.89
CA VAL A 341 -4.67 -1.01 -28.24
C VAL A 341 -3.79 0.23 -28.25
N LEU A 342 -3.94 1.12 -27.26
CA LEU A 342 -3.14 2.34 -27.13
C LEU A 342 -1.64 2.05 -26.95
N THR A 343 -1.29 0.97 -26.24
CA THR A 343 0.11 0.55 -26.01
C THR A 343 0.74 -0.16 -27.21
N LYS A 344 -0.04 -0.87 -28.03
CA LYS A 344 0.50 -1.68 -29.15
C LYS A 344 0.46 -0.98 -30.50
N LYS A 345 -0.48 -0.07 -30.73
CA LYS A 345 -0.70 0.53 -32.05
C LYS A 345 0.00 1.89 -32.15
N ARG A 346 0.63 2.09 -33.30
CA ARG A 346 1.29 3.33 -33.67
C ARG A 346 0.40 4.18 -34.56
N VAL A 347 0.56 5.47 -34.42
CA VAL A 347 -0.05 6.46 -35.29
C VAL A 347 0.54 6.32 -36.70
N PRO A 348 -0.29 6.24 -37.76
CA PRO A 348 0.19 6.30 -39.14
C PRO A 348 0.99 7.60 -39.36
N PHE A 349 2.16 7.51 -40.01
CA PHE A 349 3.08 8.61 -40.32
C PHE A 349 4.03 9.08 -39.19
N THR A 350 3.56 9.33 -37.96
CA THR A 350 4.45 9.79 -36.88
C THR A 350 5.21 8.65 -36.19
N GLN A 351 4.75 7.40 -36.33
CA GLN A 351 5.31 6.20 -35.67
C GLN A 351 5.32 6.24 -34.13
N MET A 352 4.75 7.29 -33.51
CA MET A 352 4.55 7.38 -32.07
C MET A 352 3.43 6.45 -31.63
N LEU A 353 3.48 5.99 -30.38
CA LEU A 353 2.40 5.19 -29.80
C LEU A 353 1.21 6.11 -29.46
N PHE A 354 -0.02 5.63 -29.68
CA PHE A 354 -1.21 6.39 -29.26
C PHE A 354 -1.20 6.67 -27.75
N LEU A 355 -0.56 5.82 -26.94
CA LEU A 355 -0.43 6.03 -25.51
C LEU A 355 0.43 7.26 -25.18
N GLU A 356 1.53 7.51 -25.88
CA GLU A 356 2.45 8.63 -25.60
C GLU A 356 1.80 10.01 -25.81
N GLU A 357 0.74 10.05 -26.60
CA GLU A 357 -0.04 11.28 -26.85
C GLU A 357 -1.11 11.53 -25.79
N VAL A 358 -1.66 10.46 -25.19
CA VAL A 358 -2.76 10.54 -24.22
C VAL A 358 -2.25 10.55 -22.78
N TRP A 359 -1.13 9.87 -22.53
CA TRP A 359 -0.58 9.63 -21.21
C TRP A 359 0.72 10.42 -21.00
N GLN A 360 0.86 11.02 -19.82
CA GLN A 360 2.07 11.73 -19.39
C GLN A 360 2.79 10.93 -18.31
N GLU A 361 4.13 10.99 -18.31
CA GLU A 361 4.95 10.31 -17.31
C GLU A 361 4.56 10.73 -15.88
N GLY A 362 4.18 9.73 -15.07
CA GLY A 362 3.76 9.90 -13.67
C GLY A 362 2.27 9.73 -13.40
N GLU A 363 1.41 9.65 -14.42
CA GLU A 363 -0.01 9.34 -14.18
C GLU A 363 -0.26 7.82 -14.09
N PRO A 364 -1.22 7.35 -13.26
CA PRO A 364 -1.57 5.92 -13.21
C PRO A 364 -2.12 5.44 -14.55
N LEU A 365 -1.98 4.14 -14.84
CA LEU A 365 -2.48 3.54 -16.08
C LEU A 365 -4.01 3.67 -16.18
N LEU A 366 -4.55 3.61 -17.40
CA LEU A 366 -6.00 3.79 -17.62
C LEU A 366 -6.81 2.71 -16.90
N THR A 367 -6.33 1.46 -16.93
CA THR A 367 -6.93 0.33 -16.20
C THR A 367 -6.94 0.55 -14.69
N GLU A 368 -5.82 1.03 -14.13
CA GLU A 368 -5.68 1.32 -12.70
C GLU A 368 -6.65 2.43 -12.28
N ARG A 369 -6.77 3.50 -13.07
CA ARG A 369 -7.74 4.58 -12.80
C ARG A 369 -9.17 4.07 -12.75
N VAL A 370 -9.56 3.17 -13.66
CA VAL A 370 -10.91 2.58 -13.70
C VAL A 370 -11.10 1.64 -12.51
N TRP A 371 -10.13 0.76 -12.25
CA TRP A 371 -10.19 -0.18 -11.14
C TRP A 371 -10.28 0.51 -9.79
N ASP A 372 -9.46 1.53 -9.54
CA ASP A 372 -9.48 2.29 -8.28
C ASP A 372 -10.82 2.98 -8.05
N ALA A 373 -11.42 3.54 -9.11
CA ALA A 373 -12.74 4.15 -9.02
C ALA A 373 -13.82 3.11 -8.67
N ILE A 374 -13.76 1.92 -9.31
CA ILE A 374 -14.66 0.80 -9.04
C ILE A 374 -14.50 0.32 -7.60
N VAL A 375 -13.27 0.08 -7.13
CA VAL A 375 -13.00 -0.40 -5.77
C VAL A 375 -13.45 0.63 -4.74
N LYS A 376 -13.18 1.93 -4.96
CA LYS A 376 -13.67 3.01 -4.08
C LYS A 376 -15.19 3.07 -4.03
N ALA A 377 -15.87 2.96 -5.19
CA ALA A 377 -17.33 2.91 -5.24
C ALA A 377 -17.87 1.66 -4.54
N PHE A 378 -17.26 0.50 -4.77
CA PHE A 378 -17.62 -0.77 -4.14
C PHE A 378 -17.49 -0.73 -2.62
N ALA A 379 -16.33 -0.29 -2.12
CA ALA A 379 -16.05 -0.17 -0.69
C ALA A 379 -16.98 0.83 0.00
N SER A 380 -17.19 2.01 -0.60
CA SER A 380 -18.08 3.03 -0.02
C SER A 380 -19.53 2.56 0.03
N GLN A 381 -20.03 1.92 -1.02
CA GLN A 381 -21.41 1.43 -1.08
C GLN A 381 -21.63 0.22 -0.16
N LEU A 382 -20.69 -0.72 -0.08
CA LEU A 382 -20.77 -1.83 0.87
C LEU A 382 -20.71 -1.36 2.32
N LYS A 383 -19.83 -0.41 2.63
CA LYS A 383 -19.76 0.20 3.97
C LYS A 383 -21.06 0.91 4.33
N SER A 384 -21.62 1.67 3.39
CA SER A 384 -22.92 2.35 3.54
C SER A 384 -24.06 1.33 3.76
N ALA A 385 -24.12 0.27 2.95
CA ALA A 385 -25.13 -0.77 3.07
C ALA A 385 -25.01 -1.52 4.41
N PHE A 386 -23.78 -1.78 4.89
CA PHE A 386 -23.53 -2.41 6.18
C PHE A 386 -24.04 -1.59 7.37
N THR A 387 -23.94 -0.26 7.31
CA THR A 387 -24.39 0.62 8.41
C THR A 387 -25.86 1.00 8.31
N ALA A 388 -26.37 1.22 7.09
CA ALA A 388 -27.73 1.72 6.86
C ALA A 388 -28.79 0.61 6.79
N SER A 389 -28.43 -0.61 6.37
CA SER A 389 -29.39 -1.71 6.17
C SER A 389 -29.04 -2.93 7.03
N SER A 390 -29.88 -3.20 8.04
CA SER A 390 -29.81 -4.43 8.83
C SER A 390 -30.03 -5.68 7.97
N PHE A 391 -30.92 -5.62 6.97
CA PHE A 391 -31.22 -6.71 6.05
C PHE A 391 -30.00 -7.13 5.21
N VAL A 392 -29.34 -6.18 4.55
CA VAL A 392 -28.13 -6.48 3.74
C VAL A 392 -27.00 -6.94 4.65
N LYS A 393 -26.82 -6.28 5.81
CA LYS A 393 -25.85 -6.68 6.81
C LYS A 393 -26.03 -8.15 7.20
N GLU A 394 -27.24 -8.56 7.56
CA GLU A 394 -27.53 -9.93 7.99
C GLU A 394 -27.27 -10.95 6.87
N ILE A 395 -27.80 -10.70 5.67
CA ILE A 395 -27.66 -11.64 4.54
C ILE A 395 -26.22 -11.82 4.11
N PHE A 396 -25.45 -10.74 3.96
CA PHE A 396 -24.05 -10.82 3.57
C PHE A 396 -23.14 -11.31 4.70
N THR A 397 -23.52 -11.12 5.97
CA THR A 397 -22.78 -11.71 7.09
C THR A 397 -22.97 -13.23 7.11
N LEU A 398 -24.22 -13.72 7.06
CA LEU A 398 -24.51 -15.16 7.03
C LEU A 398 -24.00 -15.84 5.75
N GLY A 399 -24.12 -15.14 4.62
CA GLY A 399 -23.65 -15.60 3.31
C GLY A 399 -22.24 -15.14 2.95
N TYR A 400 -21.41 -14.75 3.91
CA TYR A 400 -20.06 -14.22 3.63
C TYR A 400 -19.20 -15.16 2.77
N PRO A 401 -19.16 -16.49 3.01
CA PRO A 401 -18.41 -17.42 2.15
C PRO A 401 -18.85 -17.34 0.67
N ARG A 402 -20.16 -17.17 0.42
CA ARG A 402 -20.69 -16.97 -0.93
C ARG A 402 -20.23 -15.63 -1.52
N LEU A 403 -20.31 -14.54 -0.76
CA LEU A 403 -19.85 -13.22 -1.21
C LEU A 403 -18.34 -13.23 -1.55
N PHE A 404 -17.54 -13.84 -0.69
CA PHE A 404 -16.10 -14.00 -0.88
C PHE A 404 -15.81 -14.79 -2.16
N SER A 405 -16.47 -15.93 -2.37
CA SER A 405 -16.32 -16.73 -3.59
C SER A 405 -16.70 -15.96 -4.86
N MET A 406 -17.72 -15.11 -4.82
CA MET A 406 -18.11 -14.30 -5.98
C MET A 406 -17.03 -13.29 -6.36
N ILE A 407 -16.39 -12.67 -5.38
CA ILE A 407 -15.32 -11.70 -5.59
C ILE A 407 -14.03 -12.40 -6.03
N GLU A 408 -13.66 -13.53 -5.41
CA GLU A 408 -12.51 -14.32 -5.87
C GLU A 408 -12.69 -14.77 -7.32
N ASN A 409 -13.86 -15.31 -7.67
CA ASN A 409 -14.16 -15.71 -9.04
C ASN A 409 -14.09 -14.54 -10.03
N LEU A 410 -14.56 -13.34 -9.65
CA LEU A 410 -14.41 -12.14 -10.47
C LEU A 410 -12.93 -11.81 -10.69
N LEU A 411 -12.15 -11.76 -9.62
CA LEU A 411 -10.73 -11.39 -9.66
C LEU A 411 -9.92 -12.39 -10.49
N GLU A 412 -10.13 -13.70 -10.28
CA GLU A 412 -9.49 -14.76 -11.04
C GLU A 412 -9.88 -14.73 -12.51
N ARG A 413 -11.16 -14.48 -12.82
CA ARG A 413 -11.63 -14.36 -14.19
C ARG A 413 -11.00 -13.17 -14.91
N ILE A 414 -10.92 -11.99 -14.27
CA ILE A 414 -10.26 -10.83 -14.91
C ILE A 414 -8.77 -11.13 -15.11
N LEU A 415 -8.08 -11.71 -14.12
CA LEU A 415 -6.67 -12.07 -14.27
C LEU A 415 -6.46 -13.05 -15.43
N ARG A 416 -7.27 -14.10 -15.52
CA ARG A 416 -7.19 -15.09 -16.61
C ARG A 416 -7.47 -14.47 -17.98
N ASP A 417 -8.49 -13.63 -18.09
CA ASP A 417 -8.92 -13.05 -19.37
C ASP A 417 -7.98 -11.92 -19.84
N THR A 418 -7.14 -11.37 -18.94
CA THR A 418 -6.18 -10.28 -19.23
C THR A 418 -4.71 -10.70 -19.19
N ASP A 419 -4.44 -11.98 -18.89
CA ASP A 419 -3.09 -12.58 -18.93
C ASP A 419 -2.66 -12.88 -20.37
N VAL A 420 -2.33 -11.82 -21.11
CA VAL A 420 -1.81 -11.92 -22.47
C VAL A 420 -0.32 -11.59 -22.47
N LYS A 421 0.49 -12.50 -23.04
CA LYS A 421 1.95 -12.35 -23.14
C LYS A 421 2.33 -11.00 -23.75
N GLY A 422 3.21 -10.27 -23.06
CA GLY A 422 3.73 -8.97 -23.51
C GLY A 422 2.85 -7.75 -23.19
N THR A 423 1.78 -7.92 -22.40
CA THR A 423 0.95 -6.83 -21.87
C THR A 423 0.80 -6.94 -20.36
N LEU A 424 0.71 -5.79 -19.67
CA LEU A 424 0.43 -5.78 -18.25
C LEU A 424 -1.00 -6.31 -18.00
N PRO A 425 -1.20 -7.22 -17.02
CA PRO A 425 -2.54 -7.64 -16.60
C PRO A 425 -3.37 -6.45 -16.12
N ALA A 426 -4.70 -6.56 -16.21
CA ALA A 426 -5.58 -5.47 -15.80
C ALA A 426 -5.56 -5.19 -14.28
N LEU A 427 -5.19 -6.19 -13.46
CA LEU A 427 -5.08 -6.06 -12.02
C LEU A 427 -3.65 -6.22 -11.54
N THR A 428 -3.27 -5.35 -10.61
CA THR A 428 -2.11 -5.51 -9.74
C THR A 428 -2.48 -6.36 -8.51
N PRO A 429 -1.51 -7.03 -7.86
CA PRO A 429 -1.77 -7.76 -6.61
C PRO A 429 -2.34 -6.84 -5.51
N GLU A 430 -1.92 -5.58 -5.47
CA GLU A 430 -2.48 -4.56 -4.57
C GLU A 430 -3.94 -4.26 -4.89
N GLY A 431 -4.29 -4.15 -6.17
CA GLY A 431 -5.67 -3.98 -6.63
C GLY A 431 -6.58 -5.13 -6.19
N LYS A 432 -6.08 -6.37 -6.20
CA LYS A 432 -6.78 -7.55 -5.68
C LYS A 432 -7.07 -7.40 -4.19
N ASN A 433 -6.05 -7.03 -3.42
CA ASN A 433 -6.15 -6.86 -1.97
C ASN A 433 -7.15 -5.74 -1.59
N ASN A 434 -7.16 -4.63 -2.33
CA ASN A 434 -8.09 -3.52 -2.08
C ASN A 434 -9.56 -3.94 -2.26
N MET A 435 -9.87 -4.78 -3.25
CA MET A 435 -11.22 -5.33 -3.44
C MET A 435 -11.59 -6.30 -2.31
N THR A 436 -10.66 -7.15 -1.85
CA THR A 436 -10.92 -8.03 -0.71
C THR A 436 -11.07 -7.26 0.62
N ALA A 437 -10.35 -6.16 0.80
CA ALA A 437 -10.48 -5.30 1.97
C ALA A 437 -11.86 -4.63 2.04
N ALA A 438 -12.49 -4.36 0.90
CA ALA A 438 -13.84 -3.78 0.83
C ALA A 438 -14.92 -4.66 1.48
N ILE A 439 -14.71 -5.98 1.57
CA ILE A 439 -15.64 -6.94 2.21
C ILE A 439 -15.20 -7.38 3.61
N GLU A 440 -14.07 -6.91 4.12
CA GLU A 440 -13.53 -7.32 5.43
C GLU A 440 -14.48 -6.98 6.59
N ILE A 441 -15.29 -5.93 6.44
CA ILE A 441 -16.33 -5.55 7.41
C ILE A 441 -17.36 -6.67 7.59
N PHE A 442 -17.71 -7.39 6.52
CA PHE A 442 -18.60 -8.55 6.62
C PHE A 442 -17.87 -9.79 7.13
N GLN A 443 -16.59 -9.95 6.81
CA GLN A 443 -15.75 -11.02 7.35
C GLN A 443 -15.67 -10.95 8.88
N THR A 444 -15.35 -9.77 9.40
CA THR A 444 -15.25 -9.51 10.84
C THR A 444 -16.59 -9.74 11.54
N ALA A 445 -17.70 -9.30 10.95
CA ALA A 445 -19.04 -9.60 11.44
C ALA A 445 -19.36 -11.10 11.43
N PHE A 446 -18.97 -11.82 10.37
CA PHE A 446 -19.18 -13.27 10.24
C PHE A 446 -18.39 -14.04 11.30
N LEU A 447 -17.11 -13.72 11.47
CA LEU A 447 -16.26 -14.34 12.49
C LEU A 447 -16.76 -14.04 13.91
N ALA A 448 -17.20 -12.80 14.17
CA ALA A 448 -17.80 -12.43 15.45
C ALA A 448 -19.10 -13.21 15.71
N LEU A 449 -19.93 -13.45 14.69
CA LEU A 449 -21.14 -14.25 14.78
C LEU A 449 -20.84 -15.74 15.03
N CYS A 450 -19.82 -16.30 14.36
CA CYS A 450 -19.36 -17.68 14.61
C CYS A 450 -18.90 -17.83 16.08
N HIS A 451 -18.08 -16.88 16.54
CA HIS A 451 -17.60 -16.86 17.91
C HIS A 451 -18.75 -16.71 18.90
N SER A 452 -19.67 -15.76 18.72
CA SER A 452 -20.78 -15.55 19.65
C SER A 452 -21.72 -16.74 19.71
N ARG A 453 -22.14 -17.29 18.56
CA ARG A 453 -23.04 -18.47 18.52
C ARG A 453 -22.49 -19.67 19.28
N LEU A 454 -21.18 -19.92 19.18
CA LEU A 454 -20.54 -21.02 19.89
C LEU A 454 -20.26 -20.68 21.37
N SER A 455 -19.76 -19.48 21.66
CA SER A 455 -19.48 -19.02 23.02
C SER A 455 -20.75 -18.91 23.86
N ASP A 456 -21.84 -18.37 23.31
CA ASP A 456 -23.15 -18.29 23.97
C ASP A 456 -23.71 -19.69 24.25
N TYR A 457 -23.51 -20.63 23.32
CA TYR A 457 -23.87 -22.03 23.56
C TYR A 457 -23.06 -22.64 24.71
N ILE A 458 -21.74 -22.42 24.76
CA ILE A 458 -20.88 -22.86 25.87
C ILE A 458 -21.36 -22.26 27.20
N ASN A 459 -21.62 -20.95 27.23
CA ASN A 459 -22.08 -20.27 28.44
C ASN A 459 -23.48 -20.77 28.88
N SER A 460 -24.31 -21.26 27.95
CA SER A 460 -25.61 -21.87 28.27
C SER A 460 -25.49 -23.27 28.88
N ILE A 461 -24.51 -24.07 28.44
CA ILE A 461 -24.29 -25.43 28.94
C ILE A 461 -23.41 -25.45 30.20
N PHE A 462 -22.63 -24.39 30.44
CA PHE A 462 -21.85 -24.13 31.65
C PHE A 462 -22.30 -22.80 32.32
N PRO A 463 -23.49 -22.78 32.96
CA PRO A 463 -23.98 -21.56 33.59
C PRO A 463 -23.08 -21.11 34.75
N MET A 464 -22.73 -19.83 34.80
CA MET A 464 -21.83 -19.28 35.83
C MET A 464 -22.39 -19.40 37.26
N SER A 465 -23.73 -19.42 37.38
CA SER A 465 -24.44 -19.43 38.65
C SER A 465 -24.82 -20.83 39.15
N GLY A 466 -24.58 -21.88 38.35
CA GLY A 466 -24.99 -23.25 38.64
C GLY A 466 -23.82 -24.23 38.54
N ARG A 467 -23.71 -25.17 39.50
CA ARG A 467 -22.76 -26.30 39.44
C ARG A 467 -23.28 -27.47 38.58
N GLY A 468 -24.13 -27.17 37.59
CA GLY A 468 -24.68 -28.16 36.67
C GLY A 468 -23.64 -28.57 35.62
N ILE A 469 -23.56 -29.86 35.32
CA ILE A 469 -22.72 -30.41 34.26
C ILE A 469 -23.54 -30.46 32.97
N PRO A 470 -22.97 -30.18 31.80
CA PRO A 470 -23.64 -30.40 30.54
C PRO A 470 -24.04 -31.88 30.35
N SER A 471 -25.17 -32.12 29.70
CA SER A 471 -25.57 -33.47 29.31
C SER A 471 -24.81 -33.94 28.06
N LYS A 472 -24.75 -35.26 27.84
CA LYS A 472 -24.16 -35.85 26.64
C LYS A 472 -24.76 -35.29 25.34
N ASP A 473 -26.07 -35.03 25.32
CA ASP A 473 -26.76 -34.45 24.16
C ASP A 473 -26.40 -32.99 23.91
N GLN A 474 -26.08 -32.23 24.96
CA GLN A 474 -25.61 -30.85 24.81
C GLN A 474 -24.20 -30.81 24.22
N ILE A 475 -23.33 -31.74 24.65
CA ILE A 475 -21.98 -31.88 24.10
C ILE A 475 -22.01 -32.34 22.64
N SER A 476 -22.84 -33.32 22.29
CA SER A 476 -22.97 -33.76 20.90
C SER A 476 -23.47 -32.64 19.98
N ARG A 477 -24.43 -31.82 20.43
CA ARG A 477 -24.88 -30.63 19.71
C ARG A 477 -23.78 -29.57 19.57
N LEU A 478 -22.93 -29.36 20.56
CA LEU A 478 -21.75 -28.47 20.43
C LEU A 478 -20.85 -28.94 19.30
N ILE A 479 -20.55 -30.24 19.27
CA ILE A 479 -19.66 -30.84 18.27
C ILE A 479 -20.29 -30.73 16.86
N SER A 480 -21.59 -31.01 16.72
CA SER A 480 -22.31 -30.80 15.45
C SER A 480 -22.26 -29.35 14.98
N ARG A 481 -22.45 -28.38 15.87
CA ARG A 481 -22.35 -26.95 15.51
C ARG A 481 -20.94 -26.56 15.06
N ILE A 482 -19.92 -27.03 15.76
CA ILE A 482 -18.52 -26.80 15.34
C ILE A 482 -18.27 -27.42 13.96
N GLN A 483 -18.78 -28.63 13.72
CA GLN A 483 -18.67 -29.27 12.41
C GLN A 483 -19.37 -28.44 11.32
N GLU A 484 -20.60 -27.97 11.55
CA GLU A 484 -21.33 -27.12 10.61
C GLU A 484 -20.55 -25.84 10.24
N GLU A 485 -19.94 -25.15 11.21
CA GLU A 485 -19.13 -23.95 10.95
C GLU A 485 -17.87 -24.26 10.11
N VAL A 486 -17.28 -25.45 10.29
CA VAL A 486 -16.13 -25.91 9.47
C VAL A 486 -16.56 -26.29 8.06
N GLU A 487 -17.68 -26.99 7.92
CA GLU A 487 -18.24 -27.44 6.62
C GLU A 487 -18.55 -26.26 5.69
N VAL A 488 -19.16 -25.19 6.24
CA VAL A 488 -19.53 -23.99 5.48
C VAL A 488 -18.33 -23.32 4.81
N VAL A 489 -17.14 -23.48 5.37
CA VAL A 489 -15.92 -22.76 4.95
C VAL A 489 -14.86 -23.68 4.36
N ARG A 490 -15.05 -25.01 4.38
CA ARG A 490 -14.05 -26.01 3.97
C ARG A 490 -13.37 -25.74 2.63
N THR A 491 -14.10 -25.20 1.65
CA THR A 491 -13.58 -24.92 0.31
C THR A 491 -12.64 -23.71 0.23
N HIS A 492 -12.66 -22.82 1.23
CA HIS A 492 -11.92 -21.56 1.23
C HIS A 492 -10.77 -21.61 2.24
N GLY A 493 -9.55 -21.92 1.78
CA GLY A 493 -8.39 -22.13 2.67
C GLY A 493 -8.09 -20.98 3.64
N HIS A 494 -8.11 -19.73 3.16
CA HIS A 494 -7.85 -18.56 4.03
C HIS A 494 -8.96 -18.33 5.07
N LEU A 495 -10.23 -18.42 4.66
CA LEU A 495 -11.36 -18.23 5.57
C LEU A 495 -11.45 -19.37 6.60
N LEU A 496 -11.15 -20.61 6.18
CA LEU A 496 -11.11 -21.78 7.05
C LEU A 496 -10.10 -21.57 8.18
N ALA A 497 -8.90 -21.09 7.82
CA ALA A 497 -7.85 -20.80 8.78
C ALA A 497 -8.24 -19.70 9.79
N ARG A 498 -9.16 -18.79 9.44
CA ARG A 498 -9.69 -17.75 10.35
C ARG A 498 -10.79 -18.30 11.25
N VAL A 499 -11.73 -19.07 10.69
CA VAL A 499 -12.81 -19.71 11.47
C VAL A 499 -12.23 -20.67 12.51
N LEU A 500 -11.23 -21.48 12.16
CA LEU A 500 -10.58 -22.40 13.10
C LEU A 500 -9.86 -21.66 14.24
N GLN A 501 -9.36 -20.45 14.00
CA GLN A 501 -8.80 -19.62 15.07
C GLN A 501 -9.88 -19.16 16.06
N GLU A 502 -11.08 -18.83 15.58
CA GLU A 502 -12.21 -18.49 16.45
C GLU A 502 -12.75 -19.72 17.20
N ILE A 503 -12.83 -20.88 16.54
CA ILE A 503 -13.15 -22.16 17.19
C ILE A 503 -12.12 -22.49 18.27
N GLY A 504 -10.83 -22.24 18.02
CA GLY A 504 -9.78 -22.43 19.03
C GLY A 504 -10.00 -21.60 20.29
N LYS A 505 -10.41 -20.34 20.17
CA LYS A 505 -10.78 -19.49 21.32
C LYS A 505 -11.99 -20.04 22.07
N VAL A 506 -12.99 -20.54 21.34
CA VAL A 506 -14.20 -21.17 21.89
C VAL A 506 -13.85 -22.45 22.66
N LEU A 507 -12.93 -23.26 22.15
CA LEU A 507 -12.44 -24.48 22.82
C LEU A 507 -11.62 -24.16 24.07
N LEU A 508 -10.83 -23.09 24.07
CA LEU A 508 -10.16 -22.60 25.28
C LEU A 508 -11.17 -22.12 26.33
N LEU A 509 -12.23 -21.43 25.91
CA LEU A 509 -13.33 -21.06 26.80
C LEU A 509 -14.02 -22.30 27.38
N LEU A 510 -14.26 -23.34 26.58
CA LEU A 510 -14.79 -24.62 27.05
C LEU A 510 -13.89 -25.25 28.12
N ALA A 511 -12.58 -25.31 27.87
CA ALA A 511 -11.60 -25.84 28.81
C ALA A 511 -11.62 -25.07 30.14
N GLN A 512 -11.58 -23.73 30.08
CA GLN A 512 -11.64 -22.87 31.28
C GLN A 512 -12.93 -23.05 32.08
N ARG A 513 -14.08 -23.16 31.40
CA ARG A 513 -15.38 -23.40 32.05
C ARG A 513 -15.43 -24.77 32.71
N ALA A 514 -14.89 -25.80 32.04
CA ALA A 514 -14.84 -27.14 32.59
C ALA A 514 -13.89 -27.22 33.80
N GLU A 515 -12.73 -26.56 33.74
CA GLU A 515 -11.75 -26.48 34.82
C GLU A 515 -12.37 -25.88 36.09
N TYR A 516 -13.12 -24.77 35.96
CA TYR A 516 -13.82 -24.15 37.09
C TYR A 516 -14.87 -25.08 37.74
N GLN A 517 -15.37 -26.06 36.98
CA GLN A 517 -16.36 -27.02 37.48
C GLN A 517 -15.72 -28.26 38.12
N ILE A 518 -14.40 -28.45 38.02
CA ILE A 518 -13.71 -29.59 38.64
C ILE A 518 -13.83 -29.50 40.17
N SER A 519 -14.25 -30.62 40.78
CA SER A 519 -14.26 -30.75 42.23
C SER A 519 -12.88 -31.16 42.72
N THR A 520 -12.27 -30.37 43.60
CA THR A 520 -10.92 -30.59 44.16
C THR A 520 -10.90 -30.95 45.65
N GLY A 521 -12.07 -31.04 46.29
CA GLY A 521 -12.20 -31.39 47.70
C GLY A 521 -11.77 -32.83 48.04
N SER A 522 -11.69 -33.15 49.33
CA SER A 522 -11.32 -34.50 49.81
C SER A 522 -12.25 -35.60 49.26
N GLU A 523 -13.54 -35.31 49.12
CA GLU A 523 -14.54 -36.22 48.53
C GLU A 523 -14.26 -36.57 47.05
N ALA A 524 -13.51 -35.72 46.33
CA ALA A 524 -13.18 -35.96 44.92
C ALA A 524 -12.01 -36.96 44.76
N ARG A 525 -11.10 -37.02 45.74
CA ARG A 525 -9.93 -37.91 45.72
C ARG A 525 -10.13 -39.23 46.48
N GLN A 526 -11.19 -39.37 47.26
CA GLN A 526 -11.45 -40.54 48.10
C GLN A 526 -11.51 -41.84 47.29
N VAL A 527 -10.77 -42.86 47.72
CA VAL A 527 -10.74 -44.18 47.07
C VAL A 527 -11.32 -45.30 47.94
N THR A 528 -11.89 -44.93 49.09
CA THR A 528 -12.54 -45.83 50.03
C THR A 528 -14.05 -45.66 49.96
N GLY A 529 -14.81 -46.74 49.75
CA GLY A 529 -16.27 -46.69 49.74
C GLY A 529 -16.85 -46.37 48.36
N THR A 530 -18.12 -45.96 48.33
CA THR A 530 -18.85 -45.77 47.08
C THR A 530 -18.51 -44.43 46.42
N VAL A 531 -18.72 -44.35 45.10
CA VAL A 531 -18.41 -43.14 44.32
C VAL A 531 -19.24 -41.95 44.80
N THR A 532 -18.56 -40.85 45.12
CA THR A 532 -19.18 -39.61 45.59
C THR A 532 -19.81 -38.82 44.44
N PRO A 533 -20.79 -37.93 44.71
CA PRO A 533 -21.35 -37.05 43.68
C PRO A 533 -20.29 -36.12 43.06
N ALA A 534 -19.29 -35.70 43.85
CA ALA A 534 -18.15 -34.92 43.36
C ALA A 534 -17.31 -35.69 42.32
N GLN A 535 -17.12 -36.99 42.53
CA GLN A 535 -16.41 -37.87 41.60
C GLN A 535 -17.23 -38.14 40.33
N LEU A 536 -18.53 -38.45 40.47
CA LEU A 536 -19.42 -38.58 39.32
C LEU A 536 -19.41 -37.31 38.46
N LYS A 537 -19.32 -36.14 39.10
CA LYS A 537 -19.18 -34.86 38.40
C LYS A 537 -17.90 -34.80 37.55
N ASN A 538 -16.76 -35.09 38.17
CA ASN A 538 -15.48 -35.09 37.48
C ASN A 538 -15.42 -36.15 36.37
N PHE A 539 -16.02 -37.32 36.58
CA PHE A 539 -16.08 -38.40 35.58
C PHE A 539 -16.87 -37.96 34.34
N ALA A 540 -18.04 -37.35 34.54
CA ALA A 540 -18.82 -36.81 33.43
C ALA A 540 -18.04 -35.73 32.66
N LEU A 541 -17.36 -34.82 33.37
CA LEU A 541 -16.51 -33.79 32.74
C LEU A 541 -15.39 -34.42 31.91
N CYS A 542 -14.65 -35.39 32.46
CA CYS A 542 -13.59 -36.11 31.75
C CYS A 542 -14.11 -36.75 30.45
N LEU A 543 -15.22 -37.49 30.54
CA LEU A 543 -15.81 -38.20 29.40
C LEU A 543 -16.33 -37.23 28.33
N HIS A 544 -16.96 -36.12 28.74
CA HIS A 544 -17.44 -35.10 27.82
C HIS A 544 -16.31 -34.38 27.09
N LEU A 545 -15.25 -33.97 27.80
CA LEU A 545 -14.08 -33.34 27.20
C LEU A 545 -13.32 -34.31 26.29
N GLN A 546 -13.26 -35.60 26.64
CA GLN A 546 -12.67 -36.62 25.79
C GLN A 546 -13.46 -36.82 24.48
N ASP A 547 -14.79 -36.83 24.53
CA ASP A 547 -15.65 -36.91 23.32
C ASP A 547 -15.44 -35.70 22.41
N VAL A 548 -15.34 -34.49 22.99
CA VAL A 548 -15.00 -33.26 22.27
C VAL A 548 -13.61 -33.37 21.62
N HIS A 549 -12.58 -33.74 22.41
CA HIS A 549 -11.22 -33.86 21.93
C HIS A 549 -11.09 -34.86 20.77
N THR A 550 -11.67 -36.06 20.92
CA THR A 550 -11.57 -37.14 19.92
C THR A 550 -12.30 -36.79 18.63
N ARG A 551 -13.53 -36.27 18.71
CA ARG A 551 -14.31 -35.91 17.51
C ARG A 551 -13.75 -34.69 16.79
N ILE A 552 -13.32 -33.66 17.51
CA ILE A 552 -12.71 -32.49 16.87
C ILE A 552 -11.35 -32.85 16.28
N SER A 553 -10.53 -33.67 16.95
CA SER A 553 -9.27 -34.17 16.38
C SER A 553 -9.51 -34.96 15.09
N SER A 554 -10.57 -35.76 15.03
CA SER A 554 -10.97 -36.46 13.80
C SER A 554 -11.36 -35.49 12.69
N ILE A 555 -12.15 -34.44 12.99
CA ILE A 555 -12.47 -33.39 12.00
C ILE A 555 -11.19 -32.71 11.51
N VAL A 556 -10.29 -32.34 12.42
CA VAL A 556 -9.01 -31.67 12.10
C VAL A 556 -8.10 -32.54 11.24
N SER A 557 -8.10 -33.87 11.44
CA SER A 557 -7.32 -34.80 10.62
C SER A 557 -7.75 -34.84 9.14
N THR A 558 -8.96 -34.39 8.82
CA THR A 558 -9.45 -34.28 7.44
C THR A 558 -9.03 -32.97 6.74
N LEU A 559 -8.40 -32.04 7.48
CA LEU A 559 -8.04 -30.71 6.99
C LEU A 559 -6.53 -30.62 6.65
N PRO A 560 -6.10 -29.67 5.81
CA PRO A 560 -4.69 -29.49 5.49
C PRO A 560 -3.83 -29.12 6.73
N ASN A 561 -2.62 -29.68 6.84
CA ASN A 561 -1.71 -29.60 8.00
C ASN A 561 -1.42 -28.17 8.52
N VAL A 562 -1.32 -27.17 7.63
CA VAL A 562 -1.08 -25.76 8.01
C VAL A 562 -2.22 -25.23 8.91
N THR A 563 -3.41 -25.80 8.78
CA THR A 563 -4.60 -25.38 9.51
C THR A 563 -4.82 -26.17 10.79
N SER A 564 -4.29 -27.39 10.90
CA SER A 564 -4.39 -28.21 12.11
C SER A 564 -3.56 -27.65 13.27
N GLU A 565 -2.43 -27.01 12.97
CA GLU A 565 -1.59 -26.37 13.99
C GLU A 565 -2.35 -25.29 14.78
N LYS A 566 -3.31 -24.61 14.16
CA LYS A 566 -4.09 -23.54 14.82
C LYS A 566 -4.97 -24.04 15.96
N LEU A 567 -5.44 -25.28 15.90
CA LEU A 567 -6.28 -25.89 16.94
C LEU A 567 -5.50 -26.74 17.95
N SER A 568 -4.25 -27.10 17.64
CA SER A 568 -3.41 -27.97 18.49
C SER A 568 -3.39 -27.53 19.96
N LYS A 569 -3.06 -26.25 20.22
CA LYS A 569 -3.00 -25.67 21.58
C LYS A 569 -4.34 -25.72 22.31
N SER A 570 -5.44 -25.46 21.60
CA SER A 570 -6.78 -25.51 22.20
C SER A 570 -7.24 -26.94 22.51
N LEU A 571 -6.86 -27.91 21.67
CA LEU A 571 -7.14 -29.33 21.90
C LEU A 571 -6.29 -29.88 23.05
N GLU A 572 -5.02 -29.49 23.13
CA GLU A 572 -4.13 -29.82 24.26
C GLU A 572 -4.67 -29.29 25.59
N ALA A 573 -5.21 -28.07 25.61
CA ALA A 573 -5.86 -27.52 26.80
C ALA A 573 -7.08 -28.35 27.23
N ILE A 574 -7.94 -28.75 26.29
CA ILE A 574 -9.09 -29.64 26.58
C ILE A 574 -8.61 -30.99 27.12
N TYR A 575 -7.57 -31.57 26.51
CA TYR A 575 -6.99 -32.84 26.94
C TYR A 575 -6.43 -32.75 28.37
N THR A 576 -5.68 -31.69 28.67
CA THR A 576 -5.09 -31.44 29.99
C THR A 576 -6.17 -31.30 31.06
N VAL A 577 -7.19 -30.45 30.84
CA VAL A 577 -8.31 -30.28 31.79
C VAL A 577 -9.09 -31.59 31.98
N ALA A 578 -9.26 -32.40 30.92
CA ALA A 578 -9.87 -33.71 31.02
C ALA A 578 -9.05 -34.66 31.90
N CYS A 579 -7.72 -34.65 31.79
CA CYS A 579 -6.84 -35.44 32.66
C CYS A 579 -6.92 -34.95 34.11
N ASP A 580 -6.81 -33.64 34.33
CA ASP A 580 -6.78 -33.02 35.66
C ASP A 580 -8.05 -33.29 36.47
N SER A 581 -9.19 -33.48 35.80
CA SER A 581 -10.45 -33.84 36.47
C SER A 581 -10.39 -35.18 37.22
N VAL A 582 -9.58 -36.14 36.76
CA VAL A 582 -9.48 -37.50 37.33
C VAL A 582 -8.11 -37.83 37.92
N SER A 583 -7.07 -37.05 37.58
CA SER A 583 -5.70 -37.22 38.11
C SER A 583 -5.61 -37.36 39.63
N PRO A 584 -6.32 -36.57 40.46
CA PRO A 584 -6.27 -36.73 41.91
C PRO A 584 -6.73 -38.10 42.40
N LEU A 585 -7.77 -38.68 41.79
CA LEU A 585 -8.27 -40.00 42.15
C LEU A 585 -7.26 -41.10 41.83
N PHE A 586 -6.68 -41.06 40.63
CA PHE A 586 -5.64 -42.02 40.23
C PHE A 586 -4.38 -41.92 41.08
N LYS A 587 -4.00 -40.70 41.48
CA LYS A 587 -2.88 -40.47 42.39
C LYS A 587 -3.14 -41.06 43.77
N GLU A 588 -4.29 -40.78 44.36
CA GLU A 588 -4.66 -41.34 45.68
C GLU A 588 -4.75 -42.87 45.63
N MET A 589 -5.27 -43.44 44.53
CA MET A 589 -5.32 -44.90 44.35
C MET A 589 -3.91 -45.49 44.26
N PHE A 590 -3.01 -44.86 43.51
CA PHE A 590 -1.62 -45.27 43.44
C PHE A 590 -0.94 -45.21 44.82
N ASP A 591 -1.12 -44.13 45.56
CA ASP A 591 -0.54 -43.95 46.89
C ASP A 591 -1.07 -44.99 47.89
N ARG A 592 -2.35 -45.38 47.77
CA ARG A 592 -2.96 -46.46 48.55
C ARG A 592 -2.40 -47.84 48.21
N LEU A 593 -2.25 -48.17 46.92
CA LEU A 593 -1.60 -49.41 46.49
C LEU A 593 -0.14 -49.45 46.95
N GLY A 594 0.57 -48.34 46.84
CA GLY A 594 1.93 -48.19 47.35
C GLY A 594 2.02 -48.41 48.86
N SER A 595 1.07 -47.86 49.62
CA SER A 595 0.97 -48.08 51.07
C SER A 595 0.73 -49.55 51.44
N CYS A 596 0.00 -50.31 50.61
CA CYS A 596 -0.13 -51.75 50.79
C CYS A 596 1.20 -52.47 50.53
N ILE A 597 1.91 -52.12 49.45
CA ILE A 597 3.22 -52.69 49.11
C ILE A 597 4.27 -52.40 50.20
N LEU A 598 4.22 -51.22 50.85
CA LEU A 598 5.13 -50.85 51.92
C LEU A 598 5.05 -51.77 53.15
N LYS A 599 3.87 -52.33 53.45
CA LYS A 599 3.67 -53.30 54.55
C LYS A 599 4.45 -54.60 54.35
N MET A 600 5.00 -54.84 53.16
CA MET A 600 5.95 -55.93 52.92
C MET A 600 7.16 -55.86 53.87
N HIS A 601 7.61 -54.66 54.25
CA HIS A 601 8.74 -54.50 55.16
C HIS A 601 8.39 -54.77 56.64
N ASP A 602 7.11 -54.89 56.97
CA ASP A 602 6.65 -55.27 58.31
C ASP A 602 6.56 -56.81 58.47
N GLN A 603 6.75 -57.57 57.39
CA GLN A 603 6.69 -59.04 57.39
C GLN A 603 8.07 -59.66 57.55
N ASP A 604 8.13 -60.80 58.25
CA ASP A 604 9.37 -61.55 58.43
C ASP A 604 9.60 -62.52 57.26
N PHE A 605 10.52 -62.15 56.37
CA PHE A 605 11.03 -62.96 55.26
C PHE A 605 12.32 -63.74 55.61
N GLY A 606 12.81 -63.63 56.85
CA GLY A 606 14.06 -64.23 57.33
C GLY A 606 13.88 -65.53 58.14
N THR A 607 12.67 -65.91 58.51
CA THR A 607 12.43 -67.11 59.32
C THR A 607 12.94 -68.40 58.66
N HIS A 608 13.66 -69.19 59.45
CA HIS A 608 14.19 -70.52 59.11
C HIS A 608 13.54 -71.56 60.05
N GLY A 609 12.33 -72.03 59.73
CA GLY A 609 11.63 -72.99 60.58
C GLY A 609 10.46 -73.71 59.90
N MET A 610 10.14 -74.91 60.38
CA MET A 610 9.06 -75.79 59.88
C MET A 610 7.68 -75.11 59.87
N ASP A 611 7.47 -74.09 60.73
CA ASP A 611 6.23 -73.28 60.77
C ASP A 611 6.00 -72.46 59.49
N ALA A 612 7.04 -72.15 58.71
CA ALA A 612 6.91 -71.44 57.44
C ALA A 612 6.25 -72.27 56.32
N THR A 613 6.15 -73.60 56.50
CA THR A 613 5.56 -74.52 55.50
C THR A 613 4.04 -74.66 55.61
N MET A 614 3.43 -74.16 56.69
CA MET A 614 1.99 -74.32 56.96
C MET A 614 1.15 -73.09 56.60
N ASP A 615 1.77 -71.91 56.43
CA ASP A 615 1.09 -70.71 55.94
C ASP A 615 1.00 -70.73 54.40
N ASN A 616 0.06 -71.53 53.91
CA ASN A 616 -0.18 -71.70 52.47
C ASN A 616 -1.00 -70.53 51.85
N ASN A 617 -1.26 -69.47 52.62
CA ASN A 617 -2.07 -68.34 52.21
C ASN A 617 -1.23 -67.19 51.63
N ALA A 618 -1.89 -66.33 50.87
CA ALA A 618 -1.39 -65.05 50.40
C ALA A 618 -0.85 -64.20 51.56
N SER A 619 0.16 -63.37 51.31
CA SER A 619 0.60 -62.39 52.30
C SER A 619 -0.54 -61.39 52.59
N ALA A 620 -0.76 -61.06 53.87
CA ALA A 620 -1.89 -60.21 54.28
C ALA A 620 -1.96 -58.84 53.54
N TYR A 621 -0.80 -58.26 53.20
CA TYR A 621 -0.74 -57.02 52.42
C TYR A 621 -1.15 -57.20 50.94
N MET A 622 -0.93 -58.39 50.37
CA MET A 622 -1.35 -58.71 49.00
C MET A 622 -2.86 -58.92 48.90
N GLU A 623 -3.47 -59.55 49.92
CA GLU A 623 -4.94 -59.60 50.01
C GLU A 623 -5.56 -58.21 50.10
N GLU A 624 -4.96 -57.31 50.88
CA GLU A 624 -5.41 -55.92 51.00
C GLU A 624 -5.24 -55.15 49.67
N LEU A 625 -4.12 -55.34 48.99
CA LEU A 625 -3.86 -54.78 47.66
C LEU A 625 -4.91 -55.27 46.65
N GLN A 626 -5.17 -56.58 46.62
CA GLN A 626 -6.19 -57.17 45.75
C GLN A 626 -7.59 -56.63 46.07
N LYS A 627 -7.97 -56.54 47.35
CA LYS A 627 -9.25 -55.93 47.78
C LYS A 627 -9.36 -54.48 47.30
N CYS A 628 -8.29 -53.69 47.42
CA CYS A 628 -8.25 -52.33 46.92
C CYS A 628 -8.39 -52.26 45.38
N ALA A 629 -7.70 -53.12 44.65
CA ALA A 629 -7.76 -53.16 43.18
C ALA A 629 -9.14 -53.59 42.67
N VAL A 630 -9.74 -54.62 43.27
CA VAL A 630 -11.11 -55.08 42.94
C VAL A 630 -12.12 -53.97 43.21
N HIS A 631 -12.04 -53.32 44.38
CA HIS A 631 -12.90 -52.21 44.72
C HIS A 631 -12.78 -51.03 43.74
N PHE A 632 -11.55 -50.69 43.36
CA PHE A 632 -11.32 -49.63 42.38
C PHE A 632 -11.92 -49.96 41.01
N ARG A 633 -11.83 -51.23 40.60
CA ARG A 633 -12.42 -51.72 39.35
C ARG A 633 -13.93 -51.65 39.36
N SER A 634 -14.57 -52.15 40.44
CA SER A 634 -16.02 -52.26 40.53
C SER A 634 -16.71 -50.91 40.69
N GLU A 635 -16.17 -50.03 41.54
CA GLU A 635 -16.82 -48.76 41.88
C GLU A 635 -16.45 -47.63 40.91
N PHE A 636 -15.17 -47.47 40.57
CA PHE A 636 -14.68 -46.29 39.86
C PHE A 636 -14.44 -46.58 38.37
N LEU A 637 -13.64 -47.60 38.03
CA LEU A 637 -13.28 -47.89 36.64
C LEU A 637 -14.46 -48.38 35.81
N SER A 638 -15.46 -49.02 36.41
CA SER A 638 -16.71 -49.41 35.73
C SER A 638 -17.48 -48.21 35.15
N LYS A 639 -17.30 -47.02 35.73
CA LYS A 639 -17.96 -45.77 35.30
C LYS A 639 -17.11 -44.94 34.34
N LEU A 640 -15.79 -45.10 34.40
CA LEU A 640 -14.82 -44.35 33.57
C LEU A 640 -14.45 -45.07 32.28
N LEU A 641 -14.48 -46.40 32.27
CA LEU A 641 -14.12 -47.20 31.10
C LEU A 641 -15.38 -47.52 30.28
N PRO A 642 -15.33 -47.39 28.94
CA PRO A 642 -16.42 -47.82 28.08
C PRO A 642 -16.77 -49.29 28.31
N SER A 643 -18.06 -49.63 28.38
CA SER A 643 -18.54 -51.00 28.54
C SER A 643 -18.30 -51.89 27.31
N SER A 644 -17.81 -51.33 26.20
CA SER A 644 -17.66 -52.02 24.92
C SER A 644 -16.21 -52.03 24.41
N SER A 645 -15.90 -53.10 23.68
CA SER A 645 -14.64 -53.49 23.02
C SER A 645 -14.12 -52.51 21.95
N SER A 646 -14.26 -51.21 22.16
CA SER A 646 -13.59 -50.18 21.38
C SER A 646 -12.09 -50.25 21.70
N ARG A 647 -11.27 -50.67 20.72
CA ARG A 647 -9.80 -50.63 20.81
C ARG A 647 -9.21 -49.21 20.84
N SER A 648 -10.03 -48.17 20.87
CA SER A 648 -9.55 -46.80 20.94
C SER A 648 -9.05 -46.49 22.34
N GLU A 649 -7.80 -46.04 22.41
CA GLU A 649 -7.16 -45.55 23.61
C GLU A 649 -7.89 -44.30 24.12
N THR A 650 -8.36 -44.35 25.37
CA THR A 650 -9.00 -43.23 26.08
C THR A 650 -8.08 -42.66 27.14
N ILE A 651 -8.35 -41.43 27.59
CA ILE A 651 -7.58 -40.78 28.67
C ILE A 651 -7.51 -41.69 29.90
N CYS A 652 -8.66 -42.23 30.31
CA CYS A 652 -8.74 -43.13 31.45
C CYS A 652 -7.94 -44.43 31.24
N THR A 653 -7.94 -45.02 30.04
CA THR A 653 -7.11 -46.21 29.78
C THR A 653 -5.61 -45.92 29.83
N ILE A 654 -5.17 -44.74 29.38
CA ILE A 654 -3.77 -44.31 29.48
C ILE A 654 -3.37 -44.15 30.95
N MET A 655 -4.21 -43.50 31.76
CA MET A 655 -3.95 -43.28 33.18
C MET A 655 -3.93 -44.59 33.98
N VAL A 656 -4.87 -45.50 33.70
CA VAL A 656 -4.90 -46.84 34.30
C VAL A 656 -3.65 -47.63 33.91
N ARG A 657 -3.24 -47.60 32.65
CA ARG A 657 -2.00 -48.27 32.19
C ARG A 657 -0.78 -47.71 32.89
N SER A 658 -0.66 -46.38 32.97
CA SER A 658 0.44 -45.70 33.67
C SER A 658 0.49 -46.07 35.15
N MET A 659 -0.66 -46.07 35.83
CA MET A 659 -0.77 -46.49 37.23
C MET A 659 -0.34 -47.96 37.41
N ALA A 660 -0.88 -48.89 36.61
CA ALA A 660 -0.54 -50.31 36.66
C ALA A 660 0.97 -50.56 36.45
N SER A 661 1.57 -49.91 35.45
CA SER A 661 3.02 -49.95 35.20
C SER A 661 3.82 -49.49 36.41
N ARG A 662 3.43 -48.38 37.03
CA ARG A 662 4.12 -47.83 38.21
C ARG A 662 3.97 -48.74 39.43
N VAL A 663 2.83 -49.39 39.61
CA VAL A 663 2.60 -50.35 40.71
C VAL A 663 3.53 -51.56 40.60
N LEU A 664 3.72 -52.11 39.38
CA LEU A 664 4.65 -53.22 39.17
C LEU A 664 6.11 -52.83 39.49
N ILE A 665 6.55 -51.66 39.01
CA ILE A 665 7.91 -51.16 39.28
C ILE A 665 8.10 -50.92 40.79
N LEU A 666 7.11 -50.32 41.45
CA LEU A 666 7.16 -50.05 42.88
C LEU A 666 7.27 -51.35 43.68
N PHE A 667 6.49 -52.37 43.31
CA PHE A 667 6.60 -53.68 43.93
C PHE A 667 7.99 -54.29 43.77
N ILE A 668 8.51 -54.35 42.53
CA ILE A 668 9.84 -54.92 42.24
C ILE A 668 10.93 -54.19 43.04
N ARG A 669 10.84 -52.86 43.13
CA ARG A 669 11.76 -52.06 43.94
C ARG A 669 11.70 -52.48 45.41
N HIS A 670 10.51 -52.50 46.02
CA HIS A 670 10.38 -52.85 47.43
C HIS A 670 10.77 -54.31 47.70
N ALA A 671 10.46 -55.23 46.80
CA ALA A 671 10.87 -56.63 46.86
C ALA A 671 12.40 -56.78 46.83
N SER A 672 13.11 -55.98 46.04
CA SER A 672 14.59 -55.97 45.99
C SER A 672 15.25 -55.40 47.25
N LEU A 673 14.50 -54.67 48.08
CA LEU A 673 15.00 -54.09 49.33
C LEU A 673 14.78 -55.01 50.55
N VAL A 674 14.04 -56.12 50.38
CA VAL A 674 13.74 -57.05 51.48
C VAL A 674 15.02 -57.79 51.91
N ARG A 675 15.35 -57.66 53.20
CA ARG A 675 16.49 -58.34 53.83
C ARG A 675 16.25 -58.47 55.34
N PRO A 676 16.52 -59.63 55.96
CA PRO A 676 17.00 -60.89 55.38
C PRO A 676 15.95 -61.61 54.50
N LEU A 677 16.41 -62.42 53.55
CA LEU A 677 15.55 -63.17 52.62
C LEU A 677 15.94 -64.66 52.60
N SER A 678 15.18 -65.50 53.31
CA SER A 678 15.41 -66.96 53.39
C SER A 678 14.84 -67.70 52.16
N GLU A 679 15.13 -69.00 52.00
CA GLU A 679 14.52 -69.82 50.93
C GLU A 679 12.98 -69.86 51.04
N ALA A 680 12.45 -69.95 52.27
CA ALA A 680 11.01 -69.84 52.51
C ALA A 680 10.48 -68.43 52.14
N GLY A 681 11.24 -67.39 52.46
CA GLY A 681 10.94 -66.00 52.06
C GLY A 681 10.93 -65.80 50.54
N LYS A 682 11.84 -66.44 49.79
CA LYS A 682 11.86 -66.41 48.31
C LYS A 682 10.61 -67.06 47.71
N LEU A 683 10.18 -68.22 48.25
CA LEU A 683 8.96 -68.89 47.82
C LEU A 683 7.72 -68.03 48.10
N ARG A 684 7.65 -67.38 49.27
CA ARG A 684 6.59 -66.43 49.62
C ARG A 684 6.57 -65.23 48.66
N MET A 685 7.71 -64.59 48.41
CA MET A 685 7.85 -63.48 47.46
C MET A 685 7.40 -63.88 46.04
N ALA A 686 7.76 -65.08 45.58
CA ALA A 686 7.35 -65.57 44.26
C ALA A 686 5.83 -65.83 44.17
N ARG A 687 5.18 -66.18 45.28
CA ARG A 687 3.71 -66.24 45.38
C ARG A 687 3.10 -64.84 45.35
N ASP A 688 3.61 -63.91 46.16
CA ASP A 688 3.14 -62.51 46.17
C ASP A 688 3.25 -61.86 44.79
N MET A 689 4.32 -62.15 44.04
CA MET A 689 4.48 -61.71 42.64
C MET A 689 3.40 -62.28 41.72
N ALA A 690 3.01 -63.54 41.90
CA ALA A 690 1.94 -64.17 41.12
C ALA A 690 0.58 -63.53 41.43
N GLU A 691 0.34 -63.24 42.71
CA GLU A 691 -0.88 -62.58 43.18
C GLU A 691 -0.95 -61.13 42.71
N LEU A 692 0.17 -60.40 42.69
CA LEU A 692 0.24 -59.06 42.11
C LEU A 692 -0.03 -59.10 40.61
N GLU A 693 0.59 -60.03 39.87
CA GLU A 693 0.36 -60.21 38.44
C GLU A 693 -1.13 -60.47 38.16
N LEU A 694 -1.77 -61.32 38.96
CA LEU A 694 -3.20 -61.60 38.89
C LEU A 694 -4.05 -60.37 39.25
N ALA A 695 -3.75 -59.71 40.37
CA ALA A 695 -4.51 -58.57 40.88
C ALA A 695 -4.49 -57.39 39.90
N VAL A 696 -3.32 -57.07 39.34
CA VAL A 696 -3.16 -56.02 38.33
C VAL A 696 -3.80 -56.44 37.00
N GLY A 697 -3.56 -57.68 36.55
CA GLY A 697 -4.05 -58.20 35.27
C GLY A 697 -5.57 -58.29 35.18
N GLN A 698 -6.24 -58.74 36.25
CA GLN A 698 -7.69 -58.89 36.29
C GLN A 698 -8.42 -57.59 36.59
N ASN A 699 -7.87 -56.73 37.46
CA ASN A 699 -8.62 -55.60 38.01
C ASN A 699 -8.17 -54.23 37.50
N LEU A 700 -6.92 -54.06 37.08
CA LEU A 700 -6.41 -52.74 36.65
C LEU A 700 -6.23 -52.71 35.13
N PHE A 701 -5.26 -53.45 34.60
CA PHE A 701 -4.90 -53.41 33.18
C PHE A 701 -4.29 -54.74 32.72
N PRO A 702 -4.53 -55.19 31.48
CA PRO A 702 -3.89 -56.38 30.93
C PRO A 702 -2.35 -56.28 31.00
N VAL A 703 -1.73 -57.11 31.82
CA VAL A 703 -0.28 -57.03 32.13
C VAL A 703 0.61 -57.21 30.89
N GLU A 704 0.17 -58.01 29.91
CA GLU A 704 0.86 -58.25 28.64
C GLU A 704 1.09 -56.95 27.84
N GLN A 705 0.19 -55.98 27.99
CA GLN A 705 0.23 -54.70 27.29
C GLN A 705 1.04 -53.63 28.03
N LEU A 706 1.59 -53.93 29.21
CA LEU A 706 2.40 -52.97 29.98
C LEU A 706 3.84 -52.87 29.46
N GLY A 707 4.35 -53.88 28.74
CA GLY A 707 5.69 -53.87 28.15
C GLY A 707 6.81 -54.07 29.17
N ALA A 708 7.77 -53.13 29.23
CA ALA A 708 8.98 -53.27 30.05
C ALA A 708 8.73 -53.52 31.57
N PRO A 709 7.78 -52.85 32.25
CA PRO A 709 7.44 -53.13 33.65
C PRO A 709 7.02 -54.58 33.90
N TYR A 710 6.27 -55.18 32.96
CA TYR A 710 5.84 -56.56 33.08
C TYR A 710 6.99 -57.54 32.79
N ARG A 711 7.85 -57.25 31.80
CA ARG A 711 9.08 -58.02 31.57
C ARG A 711 9.98 -58.01 32.81
N ALA A 712 10.13 -56.87 33.48
CA ALA A 712 10.88 -56.76 34.72
C ALA A 712 10.29 -57.67 35.82
N LEU A 713 8.96 -57.68 36.01
CA LEU A 713 8.31 -58.58 36.98
C LEU A 713 8.59 -60.05 36.66
N ARG A 714 8.46 -60.43 35.38
CA ARG A 714 8.71 -61.80 34.89
C ARG A 714 10.17 -62.21 35.01
N ALA A 715 11.11 -61.28 34.84
CA ALA A 715 12.54 -61.52 34.99
C ALA A 715 12.97 -61.60 36.46
N PHE A 716 12.37 -60.80 37.35
CA PHE A 716 12.73 -60.79 38.78
C PHE A 716 12.42 -62.13 39.48
N ARG A 717 11.31 -62.79 39.11
CA ARG A 717 10.87 -64.05 39.74
C ARG A 717 11.91 -65.19 39.66
N PRO A 718 12.42 -65.57 38.47
CA PRO A 718 13.50 -66.56 38.37
C PRO A 718 14.81 -66.06 39.00
N VAL A 719 15.09 -64.75 38.96
CA VAL A 719 16.27 -64.15 39.61
C VAL A 719 16.27 -64.37 41.13
N LEU A 720 15.12 -64.52 41.80
CA LEU A 720 15.10 -64.88 43.22
C LEU A 720 15.80 -66.22 43.53
N PHE A 721 15.70 -67.20 42.61
CA PHE A 721 16.16 -68.58 42.82
C PHE A 721 17.49 -68.91 42.13
N LEU A 722 17.98 -68.05 41.24
CA LEU A 722 19.29 -68.24 40.61
C LEU A 722 20.43 -68.16 41.64
N GLU A 723 21.40 -69.06 41.54
CA GLU A 723 22.65 -68.96 42.29
C GLU A 723 23.43 -67.69 41.90
N THR A 724 24.23 -67.15 42.83
CA THR A 724 25.03 -65.93 42.59
C THR A 724 26.02 -66.10 41.44
N SER A 725 26.57 -67.31 41.24
CA SER A 725 27.48 -67.67 40.15
C SER A 725 26.82 -67.66 38.77
N GLN A 726 25.52 -67.96 38.70
CA GLN A 726 24.75 -68.05 37.46
C GLN A 726 24.12 -66.71 37.05
N LEU A 727 24.06 -65.77 37.98
CA LEU A 727 23.39 -64.49 37.78
C LEU A 727 24.11 -63.62 36.73
N GLU A 728 25.45 -63.60 36.73
CA GLU A 728 26.28 -62.79 35.84
C GLU A 728 26.00 -63.03 34.34
N LYS A 729 25.77 -64.29 33.95
CA LYS A 729 25.57 -64.70 32.56
C LYS A 729 24.10 -64.75 32.14
N SER A 730 23.18 -64.42 33.06
CA SER A 730 21.76 -64.58 32.82
C SER A 730 21.21 -63.47 31.92
N PRO A 731 20.48 -63.79 30.83
CA PRO A 731 19.85 -62.78 29.97
C PRO A 731 18.75 -62.00 30.70
N LEU A 732 18.23 -62.54 31.80
CA LEU A 732 17.18 -61.94 32.63
C LEU A 732 17.60 -60.61 33.27
N LEU A 733 18.90 -60.37 33.43
CA LEU A 733 19.40 -59.10 33.95
C LEU A 733 19.14 -57.92 33.01
N ARG A 734 18.96 -58.16 31.70
CA ARG A 734 18.70 -57.10 30.72
C ARG A 734 17.30 -56.50 30.85
N ASP A 735 16.36 -57.28 31.37
CA ASP A 735 14.96 -56.89 31.54
C ASP A 735 14.70 -56.21 32.91
N LEU A 736 15.71 -56.10 33.77
CA LEU A 736 15.62 -55.49 35.09
C LEU A 736 16.42 -54.18 35.16
N PRO A 737 15.92 -53.17 35.88
CA PRO A 737 16.72 -51.99 36.19
C PRO A 737 17.99 -52.39 36.98
N PRO A 738 19.18 -51.91 36.59
CA PRO A 738 20.43 -52.14 37.31
C PRO A 738 20.35 -51.80 38.80
N SER A 739 19.62 -50.74 39.14
CA SER A 739 19.33 -50.38 40.53
C SER A 739 18.62 -51.52 41.29
N VAL A 740 17.60 -52.15 40.72
CA VAL A 740 16.88 -53.30 41.32
C VAL A 740 17.82 -54.49 41.53
N ILE A 741 18.69 -54.78 40.55
CA ILE A 741 19.64 -55.90 40.63
C ILE A 741 20.64 -55.66 41.78
N LEU A 742 21.23 -54.46 41.85
CA LEU A 742 22.18 -54.09 42.89
C LEU A 742 21.56 -54.16 44.29
N HIS A 743 20.30 -53.74 44.44
CA HIS A 743 19.61 -53.81 45.73
C HIS A 743 19.32 -55.25 46.15
N HIS A 744 18.84 -56.08 45.22
CA HIS A 744 18.60 -57.50 45.48
C HIS A 744 19.88 -58.24 45.88
N LEU A 745 21.03 -57.88 45.32
CA LEU A 745 22.31 -58.51 45.66
C LEU A 745 22.68 -58.35 47.15
N TYR A 746 22.26 -57.28 47.82
CA TYR A 746 22.45 -57.15 49.28
C TYR A 746 21.76 -58.26 50.09
N SER A 747 20.65 -58.82 49.61
CA SER A 747 19.96 -59.91 50.30
C SER A 747 20.76 -61.22 50.27
N ARG A 748 21.72 -61.34 49.35
CA ARG A 748 22.62 -62.50 49.18
C ARG A 748 23.98 -62.29 49.87
N GLY A 749 24.26 -61.08 50.33
CA GLY A 749 25.52 -60.70 50.96
C GLY A 749 25.53 -60.95 52.47
N PRO A 750 26.72 -61.02 53.10
CA PRO A 750 26.85 -61.16 54.55
C PRO A 750 26.30 -59.94 55.28
N ASP A 751 25.84 -60.10 56.53
CA ASP A 751 25.24 -59.04 57.37
C ASP A 751 26.14 -57.80 57.57
N GLU A 752 27.45 -58.00 57.42
CA GLU A 752 28.47 -56.95 57.50
C GLU A 752 28.42 -55.97 56.32
N LEU A 753 27.96 -56.42 55.15
CA LEU A 753 27.75 -55.60 53.96
C LEU A 753 26.42 -54.86 54.12
N GLN A 754 26.44 -53.70 54.75
CA GLN A 754 25.23 -52.89 54.97
C GLN A 754 24.72 -52.29 53.66
N SER A 755 23.42 -52.36 53.42
CA SER A 755 22.78 -51.68 52.29
C SER A 755 22.80 -50.15 52.48
N PRO A 756 22.68 -49.33 51.42
CA PRO A 756 22.61 -47.88 51.54
C PRO A 756 21.48 -47.40 52.46
N LEU A 757 20.36 -48.14 52.48
CA LEU A 757 19.23 -47.96 53.40
C LEU A 757 19.69 -48.08 54.86
N GLN A 758 20.39 -49.17 55.19
CA GLN A 758 20.87 -49.48 56.54
C GLN A 758 21.99 -48.52 56.98
N ARG A 759 22.95 -48.22 56.09
CA ARG A 759 24.05 -47.29 56.35
C ARG A 759 23.55 -45.91 56.75
N ASN A 760 22.56 -45.40 56.02
CA ASN A 760 22.02 -44.06 56.21
C ASN A 760 20.85 -43.99 57.21
N LYS A 761 20.45 -45.13 57.80
CA LYS A 761 19.33 -45.26 58.74
C LYS A 761 18.01 -44.68 58.20
N LEU A 762 17.77 -44.84 56.90
CA LEU A 762 16.54 -44.36 56.25
C LEU A 762 15.43 -45.41 56.39
N THR A 763 14.17 -44.96 56.39
CA THR A 763 13.05 -45.90 56.26
C THR A 763 12.90 -46.39 54.81
N PRO A 764 12.31 -47.58 54.57
CA PRO A 764 12.07 -48.06 53.21
C PRO A 764 11.29 -47.07 52.34
N LEU A 765 10.36 -46.33 52.93
CA LEU A 765 9.61 -45.25 52.27
C LEU A 765 10.53 -44.08 51.87
N GLN A 766 11.31 -43.53 52.82
CA GLN A 766 12.22 -42.41 52.56
C GLN A 766 13.24 -42.77 51.48
N TYR A 767 13.75 -44.00 51.50
CA TYR A 767 14.70 -44.48 50.52
C TYR A 767 14.06 -44.70 49.15
N SER A 768 12.84 -45.23 49.08
CA SER A 768 12.10 -45.38 47.80
C SER A 768 11.83 -44.02 47.15
N LEU A 769 11.42 -43.02 47.94
CA LEU A 769 11.25 -41.63 47.47
C LEU A 769 12.57 -41.01 47.01
N TRP A 770 13.67 -41.30 47.70
CA TRP A 770 15.01 -40.88 47.26
C TRP A 770 15.39 -41.53 45.93
N LEU A 771 15.14 -42.84 45.75
CA LEU A 771 15.38 -43.55 44.49
C LEU A 771 14.58 -42.96 43.31
N ASP A 772 13.36 -42.47 43.55
CA ASP A 772 12.58 -41.77 42.51
C ASP A 772 13.17 -40.41 42.11
N SER A 773 13.89 -39.75 43.02
CA SER A 773 14.49 -38.43 42.80
C SER A 773 15.88 -38.47 42.15
N GLN A 774 16.53 -39.64 42.12
CA GLN A 774 17.93 -39.79 41.71
C GLN A 774 18.09 -40.68 40.46
N GLY A 775 19.05 -40.35 39.61
CA GLY A 775 19.45 -41.21 38.48
C GLY A 775 20.31 -42.39 38.91
N GLU A 776 20.44 -43.41 38.04
CA GLU A 776 21.19 -44.65 38.32
C GLU A 776 22.66 -44.40 38.73
N ASP A 777 23.28 -43.33 38.23
CA ASP A 777 24.65 -42.93 38.58
C ASP A 777 24.80 -42.55 40.06
N GLN A 778 23.82 -41.81 40.60
CA GLN A 778 23.83 -41.40 42.01
C GLN A 778 23.48 -42.56 42.92
N ILE A 779 22.56 -43.44 42.47
CA ILE A 779 22.25 -44.70 43.14
C ILE A 779 23.51 -45.55 43.24
N TRP A 780 24.27 -45.68 42.14
CA TRP A 780 25.54 -46.41 42.12
C TRP A 780 26.57 -45.82 43.07
N LYS A 781 26.73 -44.49 43.15
CA LYS A 781 27.65 -43.86 44.12
C LYS A 781 27.30 -44.25 45.57
N GLY A 782 26.01 -44.26 45.91
CA GLY A 782 25.53 -44.72 47.21
C GLY A 782 25.88 -46.18 47.49
N VAL A 783 25.66 -47.06 46.51
CA VAL A 783 26.00 -48.48 46.57
C VAL A 783 27.51 -48.72 46.62
N LYS A 784 28.31 -47.92 45.90
CA LYS A 784 29.76 -48.01 45.88
C LYS A 784 30.34 -47.65 47.25
N ALA A 785 29.86 -46.59 47.88
CA ALA A 785 30.31 -46.21 49.22
C ALA A 785 30.12 -47.35 50.24
N THR A 786 28.99 -48.07 50.18
CA THR A 786 28.76 -49.25 51.04
C THR A 786 29.66 -50.44 50.72
N LEU A 787 30.05 -50.61 49.45
CA LEU A 787 31.04 -51.61 49.05
C LEU A 787 32.45 -51.24 49.55
N ASP A 788 32.85 -49.96 49.44
CA ASP A 788 34.14 -49.45 49.93
C ASP A 788 34.25 -49.62 51.46
N ASP A 789 33.17 -49.34 52.20
CA ASP A 789 33.11 -49.58 53.65
C ASP A 789 33.27 -51.07 54.02
N TYR A 790 32.66 -51.97 53.24
CA TYR A 790 32.81 -53.41 53.44
C TYR A 790 34.24 -53.87 53.13
N GLU A 791 34.83 -53.39 52.05
CA GLU A 791 36.22 -53.69 51.68
C GLU A 791 37.20 -53.26 52.78
N MET A 792 37.02 -52.07 53.35
CA MET A 792 37.81 -51.59 54.49
C MET A 792 37.68 -52.51 55.71
N LYS A 793 36.47 -52.98 56.02
CA LYS A 793 36.21 -53.88 57.16
C LYS A 793 36.76 -55.30 56.96
N VAL A 794 36.77 -55.81 55.72
CA VAL A 794 37.36 -57.13 55.41
C VAL A 794 38.89 -57.04 55.48
N ARG A 795 39.47 -55.98 54.90
CA ARG A 795 40.93 -55.73 54.95
C ARG A 795 41.46 -55.52 56.37
N SER A 796 40.72 -54.82 57.23
CA SER A 796 41.14 -54.61 58.63
C SER A 796 41.15 -55.89 59.45
N ARG A 797 40.42 -56.94 59.03
CA ARG A 797 40.42 -58.28 59.65
C ARG A 797 41.50 -59.21 59.11
N GLY A 798 42.17 -58.85 58.01
CA GLY A 798 43.22 -59.66 57.40
C GLY A 798 42.74 -60.75 56.43
N ASP A 799 41.44 -60.81 56.15
CA ASP A 799 40.85 -61.76 55.22
C ASP A 799 41.16 -61.37 53.76
N LYS A 800 41.50 -62.35 52.92
CA LYS A 800 41.81 -62.15 51.49
C LYS A 800 40.65 -62.51 50.55
N GLU A 801 39.61 -63.14 51.08
CA GLU A 801 38.46 -63.62 50.32
C GLU A 801 37.25 -62.70 50.56
N PHE A 802 36.70 -62.13 49.49
CA PHE A 802 35.48 -61.34 49.53
C PHE A 802 34.26 -62.24 49.27
N SER A 803 33.09 -61.87 49.78
CA SER A 803 31.83 -62.51 49.39
C SER A 803 31.66 -62.51 47.86
N PRO A 804 31.14 -63.60 47.25
CA PRO A 804 30.94 -63.69 45.79
C PRO A 804 30.00 -62.60 45.23
N VAL A 805 29.23 -61.94 46.10
CA VAL A 805 28.36 -60.80 45.75
C VAL A 805 29.15 -59.51 45.50
N TYR A 806 30.24 -59.28 46.24
CA TYR A 806 31.05 -58.06 46.16
C TYR A 806 31.64 -57.78 44.76
N PRO A 807 32.37 -58.73 44.10
CA PRO A 807 32.90 -58.49 42.76
C PRO A 807 31.79 -58.34 41.71
N LEU A 808 30.67 -59.07 41.86
CA LEU A 808 29.53 -58.99 40.97
C LEU A 808 28.85 -57.60 41.02
N MET A 809 28.68 -57.03 42.21
CA MET A 809 28.12 -55.67 42.37
C MET A 809 29.04 -54.60 41.78
N LEU A 810 30.37 -54.73 41.93
CA LEU A 810 31.35 -53.85 41.31
C LEU A 810 31.30 -53.90 39.78
N GLN A 811 31.17 -55.08 39.20
CA GLN A 811 31.07 -55.26 37.75
C GLN A 811 29.78 -54.65 37.19
N ILE A 812 28.62 -54.93 37.80
CA ILE A 812 27.33 -54.38 37.37
C ILE A 812 27.33 -52.85 37.52
N GLY A 813 27.83 -52.33 38.64
CA GLY A 813 27.86 -50.89 38.89
C GLY A 813 28.87 -50.11 38.05
N SER A 814 30.05 -50.70 37.78
CA SER A 814 31.05 -50.07 36.90
C SER A 814 30.58 -49.99 35.45
N ALA A 815 29.80 -50.96 34.98
CA ALA A 815 29.16 -50.91 33.66
C ALA A 815 28.19 -49.71 33.52
N LEU A 816 27.52 -49.28 34.60
CA LEU A 816 26.66 -48.08 34.59
C LEU A 816 27.45 -46.80 34.39
N SER A 817 28.65 -46.73 34.96
CA SER A 817 29.54 -45.57 34.79
C SER A 817 30.21 -45.54 33.41
N GLN A 818 30.30 -46.68 32.71
CA GLN A 818 30.92 -46.81 31.38
C GLN A 818 29.93 -46.61 30.22
N ALA A 819 28.63 -46.84 30.43
CA ALA A 819 27.59 -46.69 29.42
C ALA A 819 27.31 -45.24 28.96
N LYS A 820 28.04 -44.25 29.49
CA LYS A 820 28.02 -42.82 29.08
C LYS A 820 29.38 -42.29 28.62
N GLY A 821 30.37 -43.17 28.44
CA GLY A 821 31.68 -42.83 27.85
C GLY A 821 31.63 -42.81 26.33
#